data_AF-A0A9P5IX08-F1
#
_entry.id   AF-A0A9P5IX08-F1
#
_cell.length_a   1.000
_cell.length_b   1.000
_cell.length_c   1.000
_cell.angle_alpha   90.00
_cell.angle_beta   90.00
_cell.angle_gamma   90.00
#
_symmetry.space_group_name_H-M   'P 1'
#
loop_
_entity.id
_entity.type
_entity.pdbx_description
1 polymer ?
#
loop_
_entity_poly.entity_id
_entity_poly.type
_entity_poly.pdbx_seq_one_letter_code
_entity_poly.pdbx_strand_id
1 'polypeptide(L)'
;MLLIPYGDLWRRERKVVHSILNVNQQNLFQPFQDVESKALLYNYLQDPACWWKAHGSFSASVIMSVIFGRRAAIGDAYMEAALKCSEQFEHYLEPGRAVVDVLPFLMKIPWLKNLQPWRWYGDALYRRTLGVYRKEMDDLRERRRLGTQKPCFMSELLDSKQDAQFSEEELLFIGGTMMEAGTGTTRLSLHQCVAAAVACPDWPVRVRAQLDQVCGANAERLPDFNDAINLPLIKAAVKESFRWKPTVAETGVPHTLTEDDSYMGFTIPSGSVIVYNHWAIANSSSEYEQPDRFWPERFLNDDLDKPAKGHLGFGTGRRVCVGYNVGVGNMFIALARLLYCFEFEPVPSAPIDLSTPRLLRGSIEKAGFEVKIKHHAFRFHALPITTPHRITYTPVVPRSRLHLSGSFSGIDRDTEGLRAARKLPMFPVLNTLKIKINEKTGFAEKLTSPSVKASSEHTVAVIGAGPVGLFTALLLAKGGIKVTLYESREGIDQSPRAVGYFPPTMEEFAKAGIVQDVIEAGDVVSDGCAWRNSKGDVLASINPPPDDKSFAAVLSQPELGAILLERLLETGNAEVRFNESLVRVEQNDDTVTYWTVGKASAEEVAHQCEYLVGADGGRSKVRRAVGIELEGFNSITCNLWQSTFKNLAVLDEATTQAVKDRLGRLLPGDTSQIQYEGMAPYLVHHRCASRFQEKRVLLAGDAAHLNNPVGGLGLTTGLLDAAHLAKGLKQVLNGGFDKNVLATYAETRRRVFLEKTNPITLANLRRLNSDDPEVAKQREEEFTHINNPKDFVNTIRIGLPDFALTSTSDRIFDTQSGVTWFISVSKIPEWTDEKFFHEYKTVHADMTRPKGDQVTPIKRYIKLPNSPSTIEGTERPSWNYVTCLTWPSLFIVHAGFCNPEYKATAGAHIFCRLHQEGSLAQQVVKYSKETPSEKSNAGATECLIFHKRSSASDECPEKWFTDRAAKWRDVEASDGRLHTYILYRDVTPKDAEYFFHNTQFSKGSWN
;
A
#
# COMPACT_ATOMS: atom_id res chain seq x y z
N MET A 1 1.79 -32.22 6.02
CA MET A 1 2.61 -31.00 6.28
C MET A 1 3.31 -30.91 7.66
N LEU A 2 2.61 -30.99 8.80
CA LEU A 2 3.18 -30.66 10.14
C LEU A 2 4.42 -31.51 10.51
N LEU A 3 4.32 -32.83 10.36
CA LEU A 3 5.37 -33.79 10.74
C LEU A 3 6.34 -34.14 9.59
N ILE A 4 6.15 -33.55 8.40
CA ILE A 4 6.96 -33.89 7.23
C ILE A 4 8.36 -33.28 7.41
N PRO A 5 9.44 -34.08 7.27
CA PRO A 5 10.82 -33.58 7.28
C PRO A 5 11.03 -32.44 6.28
N TYR A 6 12.05 -31.62 6.51
CA TYR A 6 12.35 -30.55 5.57
C TYR A 6 12.88 -31.14 4.26
N GLY A 7 12.20 -30.82 3.15
CA GLY A 7 12.49 -31.38 1.84
C GLY A 7 11.45 -30.94 0.82
N ASP A 8 11.53 -31.48 -0.39
CA ASP A 8 10.74 -31.01 -1.53
C ASP A 8 9.24 -31.26 -1.37
N LEU A 9 8.85 -32.40 -0.78
CA LEU A 9 7.45 -32.67 -0.46
C LEU A 9 6.87 -31.59 0.46
N TRP A 10 7.56 -31.29 1.58
CA TRP A 10 7.13 -30.24 2.49
C TRP A 10 7.06 -28.88 1.79
N ARG A 11 8.06 -28.52 0.97
CA ARG A 11 8.06 -27.24 0.24
C ARG A 11 6.88 -27.13 -0.73
N ARG A 12 6.54 -28.21 -1.45
CA ARG A 12 5.40 -28.24 -2.39
C ARG A 12 4.06 -28.10 -1.67
N GLU A 13 3.80 -28.91 -0.64
CA GLU A 13 2.58 -28.80 0.18
C GLU A 13 2.47 -27.40 0.80
N ARG A 14 3.57 -26.92 1.40
CA ARG A 14 3.63 -25.62 2.07
C ARG A 14 3.32 -24.48 1.11
N LYS A 15 3.83 -24.53 -0.13
CA LYS A 15 3.56 -23.53 -1.17
C LYS A 15 2.07 -23.48 -1.52
N VAL A 16 1.43 -24.63 -1.68
CA VAL A 16 0.00 -24.74 -2.00
C VAL A 16 -0.85 -24.22 -0.84
N VAL A 17 -0.61 -24.68 0.38
CA VAL A 17 -1.34 -24.22 1.58
C VAL A 17 -1.11 -22.73 1.87
N HIS A 18 0.11 -22.22 1.66
CA HIS A 18 0.40 -20.80 1.85
C HIS A 18 -0.31 -19.92 0.80
N SER A 19 -0.65 -20.44 -0.38
CA SER A 19 -1.35 -19.67 -1.41
C SER A 19 -2.74 -19.20 -0.96
N ILE A 20 -3.40 -19.97 -0.07
CA ILE A 20 -4.73 -19.68 0.47
C ILE A 20 -4.71 -19.09 1.89
N LEU A 21 -3.72 -19.40 2.73
CA LEU A 21 -3.67 -18.93 4.13
C LEU A 21 -2.81 -17.67 4.37
N ASN A 22 -2.19 -17.09 3.33
CA ASN A 22 -1.36 -15.90 3.49
C ASN A 22 -2.18 -14.63 3.79
N VAL A 23 -1.50 -13.59 4.27
CA VAL A 23 -2.11 -12.31 4.68
C VAL A 23 -2.97 -11.65 3.59
N ASN A 24 -2.65 -11.84 2.30
CA ASN A 24 -3.42 -11.24 1.21
C ASN A 24 -4.79 -11.93 1.01
N GLN A 25 -4.99 -13.10 1.59
CA GLN A 25 -6.24 -13.86 1.53
C GLN A 25 -7.12 -13.68 2.77
N GLN A 26 -6.76 -12.80 3.72
CA GLN A 26 -7.58 -12.57 4.93
C GLN A 26 -9.04 -12.21 4.58
N ASN A 27 -9.26 -11.42 3.53
CA ASN A 27 -10.60 -11.02 3.09
C ASN A 27 -11.45 -12.19 2.57
N LEU A 28 -10.84 -13.31 2.17
CA LEU A 28 -11.57 -14.52 1.81
C LEU A 28 -12.24 -15.16 3.03
N PHE A 29 -11.58 -15.09 4.19
CA PHE A 29 -12.06 -15.70 5.44
C PHE A 29 -13.04 -14.80 6.20
N GLN A 30 -12.86 -13.49 6.15
CA GLN A 30 -13.66 -12.54 6.94
C GLN A 30 -15.19 -12.70 6.82
N PRO A 31 -15.78 -12.93 5.63
CA PRO A 31 -17.23 -13.15 5.53
C PRO A 31 -17.70 -14.40 6.29
N PHE A 32 -16.92 -15.48 6.25
CA PHE A 32 -17.22 -16.69 7.00
C PHE A 32 -17.00 -16.47 8.50
N GLN A 33 -15.91 -15.82 8.89
CA GLN A 33 -15.64 -15.45 10.28
C GLN A 33 -16.76 -14.58 10.87
N ASP A 34 -17.29 -13.63 10.09
CA ASP A 34 -18.43 -12.81 10.47
C ASP A 34 -19.71 -13.64 10.67
N VAL A 35 -20.09 -14.46 9.71
CA VAL A 35 -21.33 -15.27 9.79
C VAL A 35 -21.23 -16.32 10.89
N GLU A 36 -20.12 -17.03 10.98
CA GLU A 36 -19.95 -18.09 11.98
C GLU A 36 -19.83 -17.52 13.39
N SER A 37 -19.24 -16.33 13.59
CA SER A 37 -19.21 -15.72 14.92
C SER A 37 -20.59 -15.23 15.37
N LYS A 38 -21.49 -14.86 14.44
CA LYS A 38 -22.91 -14.64 14.78
C LYS A 38 -23.61 -15.95 15.16
N ALA A 39 -23.32 -17.03 14.45
CA ALA A 39 -23.82 -18.37 14.81
C ALA A 39 -23.30 -18.83 16.18
N LEU A 40 -22.06 -18.49 16.52
CA LEU A 40 -21.49 -18.68 17.85
C LEU A 40 -22.31 -17.98 18.94
N LEU A 41 -22.64 -16.70 18.77
CA LEU A 41 -23.49 -15.97 19.73
C LEU A 41 -24.89 -16.59 19.83
N TYR A 42 -25.47 -16.99 18.69
CA TYR A 42 -26.76 -17.65 18.66
C TYR A 42 -26.74 -18.95 19.48
N ASN A 43 -25.72 -19.79 19.32
CA ASN A 43 -25.58 -21.02 20.09
C ASN A 43 -25.43 -20.75 21.60
N TYR A 44 -24.70 -19.69 21.97
CA TYR A 44 -24.61 -19.24 23.36
C TYR A 44 -25.94 -18.79 23.94
N LEU A 45 -26.81 -18.15 23.14
CA LEU A 45 -28.16 -17.76 23.57
C LEU A 45 -29.10 -18.95 23.71
N GLN A 46 -29.00 -19.94 22.82
CA GLN A 46 -29.90 -21.10 22.80
C GLN A 46 -29.55 -22.13 23.88
N ASP A 47 -28.26 -22.46 24.02
CA ASP A 47 -27.80 -23.47 24.97
C ASP A 47 -26.44 -23.05 25.58
N PRO A 48 -26.45 -22.14 26.57
CA PRO A 48 -25.23 -21.69 27.23
C PRO A 48 -24.50 -22.82 27.95
N ALA A 49 -25.20 -23.90 28.32
CA ALA A 49 -24.56 -25.05 28.96
C ALA A 49 -23.61 -25.79 28.00
N CYS A 50 -23.78 -25.65 26.68
CA CYS A 50 -22.94 -26.29 25.65
C CYS A 50 -21.91 -25.35 24.99
N TRP A 51 -21.46 -24.30 25.68
CA TRP A 51 -20.59 -23.25 25.14
C TRP A 51 -19.31 -23.75 24.41
N TRP A 52 -18.67 -24.81 24.91
CA TRP A 52 -17.45 -25.37 24.32
C TRP A 52 -17.70 -26.03 22.95
N LYS A 53 -18.90 -26.59 22.75
CA LYS A 53 -19.32 -27.14 21.45
C LYS A 53 -19.56 -26.01 20.45
N ALA A 54 -20.05 -24.87 20.91
CA ALA A 54 -20.22 -23.69 20.06
C ALA A 54 -18.87 -23.16 19.54
N HIS A 55 -17.80 -23.22 20.35
CA HIS A 55 -16.45 -22.88 19.90
C HIS A 55 -15.93 -23.84 18.81
N GLY A 56 -16.17 -25.14 19.00
CA GLY A 56 -15.81 -26.16 18.02
C GLY A 56 -16.54 -25.95 16.68
N SER A 57 -17.86 -25.72 16.75
CA SER A 57 -18.69 -25.43 15.57
C SER A 57 -18.23 -24.17 14.84
N PHE A 58 -17.97 -23.07 15.56
CA PHE A 58 -17.46 -21.82 14.98
C PHE A 58 -16.18 -22.04 14.17
N SER A 59 -15.16 -22.59 14.81
CA SER A 59 -13.84 -22.80 14.21
C SER A 59 -13.88 -23.79 13.05
N ALA A 60 -14.61 -24.90 13.20
CA ALA A 60 -14.80 -25.89 12.14
C ALA A 60 -15.53 -25.28 10.94
N SER A 61 -16.62 -24.57 11.17
CA SER A 61 -17.46 -24.05 10.10
C SER A 61 -16.73 -23.00 9.26
N VAL A 62 -15.90 -22.15 9.88
CA VAL A 62 -15.06 -21.19 9.15
C VAL A 62 -14.10 -21.90 8.19
N ILE A 63 -13.31 -22.86 8.70
CA ILE A 63 -12.29 -23.52 7.86
C ILE A 63 -12.92 -24.45 6.82
N MET A 64 -13.98 -25.18 7.17
CA MET A 64 -14.70 -26.07 6.27
C MET A 64 -15.38 -25.30 5.12
N SER A 65 -15.91 -24.11 5.41
CA SER A 65 -16.55 -23.29 4.37
C SER A 65 -15.56 -22.86 3.30
N VAL A 66 -14.34 -22.51 3.69
CA VAL A 66 -13.30 -22.08 2.75
C VAL A 66 -12.65 -23.27 2.05
N ILE A 67 -12.34 -24.35 2.78
CA ILE A 67 -11.59 -25.49 2.23
C ILE A 67 -12.48 -26.43 1.43
N PHE A 68 -13.68 -26.76 1.93
CA PHE A 68 -14.58 -27.77 1.35
C PHE A 68 -15.92 -27.21 0.87
N GLY A 69 -16.17 -25.90 1.01
CA GLY A 69 -17.38 -25.26 0.51
C GLY A 69 -18.64 -25.64 1.28
N ARG A 70 -18.50 -26.14 2.51
CA ARG A 70 -19.63 -26.50 3.38
C ARG A 70 -19.43 -26.02 4.80
N ARG A 71 -20.54 -25.74 5.48
CA ARG A 71 -20.56 -25.37 6.89
C ARG A 71 -20.55 -26.62 7.77
N ALA A 72 -20.04 -26.49 8.99
CA ALA A 72 -20.11 -27.51 10.03
C ALA A 72 -21.01 -27.03 11.17
N ALA A 73 -21.89 -27.89 11.66
CA ALA A 73 -22.77 -27.58 12.77
C ALA A 73 -22.30 -28.31 14.05
N ILE A 74 -22.92 -27.97 15.19
CA ILE A 74 -22.77 -28.77 16.40
C ILE A 74 -23.29 -30.19 16.12
N GLY A 75 -22.49 -31.21 16.42
CA GLY A 75 -22.83 -32.61 16.14
C GLY A 75 -22.47 -33.08 14.72
N ASP A 76 -21.69 -32.31 13.94
CA ASP A 76 -21.19 -32.78 12.64
C ASP A 76 -20.30 -34.01 12.84
N ALA A 77 -20.78 -35.16 12.36
CA ALA A 77 -20.12 -36.46 12.56
C ALA A 77 -18.70 -36.53 11.97
N TYR A 78 -18.43 -35.77 10.91
CA TYR A 78 -17.11 -35.73 10.31
C TYR A 78 -16.15 -34.90 11.17
N MET A 79 -16.58 -33.71 11.62
CA MET A 79 -15.81 -32.88 12.55
C MET A 79 -15.48 -33.65 13.84
N GLU A 80 -16.45 -34.34 14.43
CA GLU A 80 -16.22 -35.14 15.64
C GLU A 80 -15.23 -36.28 15.41
N ALA A 81 -15.32 -36.97 14.27
CA ALA A 81 -14.39 -38.04 13.92
C ALA A 81 -12.96 -37.51 13.72
N ALA A 82 -12.80 -36.37 13.04
CA ALA A 82 -11.50 -35.73 12.83
C ALA A 82 -10.88 -35.28 14.16
N LEU A 83 -11.64 -34.60 15.02
CA LEU A 83 -11.17 -34.19 16.34
C LEU A 83 -10.81 -35.38 17.23
N LYS A 84 -11.58 -36.48 17.21
CA LYS A 84 -11.24 -37.71 17.93
C LYS A 84 -9.93 -38.33 17.45
N CYS A 85 -9.66 -38.30 16.14
CA CYS A 85 -8.38 -38.75 15.60
C CYS A 85 -7.23 -37.83 16.03
N SER A 86 -7.44 -36.51 16.02
CA SER A 86 -6.45 -35.53 16.49
C SER A 86 -6.12 -35.73 17.98
N GLU A 87 -7.11 -35.89 18.85
CA GLU A 87 -6.89 -36.13 20.29
C GLU A 87 -6.08 -37.41 20.53
N GLN A 88 -6.36 -38.48 19.78
CA GLN A 88 -5.59 -39.74 19.83
C GLN A 88 -4.15 -39.57 19.34
N PHE A 89 -3.96 -38.77 18.29
CA PHE A 89 -2.65 -38.45 17.74
C PHE A 89 -1.82 -37.61 18.72
N GLU A 90 -2.42 -36.57 19.32
CA GLU A 90 -1.76 -35.70 20.31
C GLU A 90 -1.26 -36.47 21.52
N HIS A 91 -2.04 -37.46 21.99
CA HIS A 91 -1.63 -38.36 23.09
C HIS A 91 -0.35 -39.14 22.77
N TYR A 92 -0.07 -39.43 21.50
CA TYR A 92 1.13 -40.13 21.06
C TYR A 92 2.33 -39.21 20.81
N LEU A 93 2.14 -37.89 20.78
CA LEU A 93 3.24 -36.92 20.71
C LEU A 93 3.90 -36.67 22.07
N GLU A 94 3.33 -37.19 23.15
CA GLU A 94 3.88 -37.03 24.49
C GLU A 94 5.20 -37.80 24.65
N PRO A 95 6.30 -37.13 25.09
CA PRO A 95 7.58 -37.79 25.28
C PRO A 95 7.48 -39.01 26.21
N GLY A 96 7.99 -40.15 25.75
CA GLY A 96 8.00 -41.39 26.53
C GLY A 96 6.71 -42.21 26.43
N ARG A 97 5.72 -41.77 25.65
CA ARG A 97 4.50 -42.55 25.41
C ARG A 97 4.79 -43.81 24.60
N ALA A 98 5.70 -43.74 23.63
CA ALA A 98 6.17 -44.90 22.91
C ALA A 98 7.48 -45.41 23.52
N VAL A 99 7.61 -46.73 23.69
CA VAL A 99 8.85 -47.33 24.22
C VAL A 99 10.08 -47.00 23.37
N VAL A 100 9.87 -46.70 22.08
CA VAL A 100 10.91 -46.27 21.15
C VAL A 100 11.46 -44.88 21.43
N ASP A 101 10.73 -44.03 22.17
CA ASP A 101 11.21 -42.71 22.58
C ASP A 101 12.31 -42.85 23.65
N VAL A 102 12.22 -43.89 24.48
CA VAL A 102 13.20 -44.22 25.53
C VAL A 102 14.30 -45.15 25.00
N LEU A 103 13.96 -46.07 24.09
CA LEU A 103 14.87 -47.06 23.52
C LEU A 103 14.89 -46.97 21.97
N PRO A 104 15.54 -45.95 21.38
CA PRO A 104 15.50 -45.68 19.93
C PRO A 104 16.03 -46.82 19.06
N PHE A 105 16.92 -47.67 19.60
CA PHE A 105 17.46 -48.83 18.87
C PHE A 105 16.36 -49.84 18.49
N LEU A 106 15.23 -49.88 19.22
CA LEU A 106 14.09 -50.73 18.88
C LEU A 106 13.47 -50.39 17.51
N MET A 107 13.66 -49.16 17.01
CA MET A 107 13.24 -48.76 15.66
C MET A 107 14.07 -49.43 14.54
N LYS A 108 15.31 -49.83 14.84
CA LYS A 108 16.27 -50.38 13.87
C LYS A 108 16.17 -51.90 13.71
N ILE A 109 15.29 -52.57 14.46
CA ILE A 109 15.10 -54.03 14.40
C ILE A 109 14.32 -54.39 13.13
N PRO A 110 14.95 -54.96 12.07
CA PRO A 110 14.37 -54.99 10.72
C PRO A 110 13.28 -56.06 10.49
N TRP A 111 13.34 -57.17 11.22
CA TRP A 111 12.65 -58.41 10.83
C TRP A 111 11.23 -58.64 11.34
N LEU A 112 10.67 -57.81 12.23
CA LEU A 112 9.32 -58.03 12.76
C LEU A 112 8.51 -56.73 12.88
N LYS A 113 8.00 -56.19 11.77
CA LYS A 113 6.87 -55.23 11.81
C LYS A 113 5.69 -55.77 12.65
N ASN A 114 5.57 -57.10 12.70
CA ASN A 114 4.60 -57.85 13.50
C ASN A 114 5.02 -58.09 14.97
N LEU A 115 6.10 -57.48 15.48
CA LEU A 115 6.43 -57.47 16.92
C LEU A 115 6.70 -56.05 17.44
N GLN A 116 6.25 -55.05 16.70
CA GLN A 116 6.33 -53.64 17.10
C GLN A 116 4.93 -53.15 17.46
N PRO A 117 4.34 -53.56 18.61
CA PRO A 117 2.98 -53.21 18.98
C PRO A 117 2.74 -51.69 19.05
N TRP A 118 3.79 -50.92 19.33
CA TRP A 118 3.76 -49.45 19.27
C TRP A 118 3.52 -48.90 17.86
N ARG A 119 3.90 -49.61 16.78
CA ARG A 119 3.61 -49.22 15.38
C ARG A 119 2.19 -49.59 14.95
N TRP A 120 1.63 -50.70 15.43
CA TRP A 120 0.28 -51.14 15.04
C TRP A 120 -0.78 -50.10 15.34
N TYR A 121 -0.67 -49.46 16.50
CA TYR A 121 -1.56 -48.37 16.86
C TYR A 121 -1.41 -47.18 15.89
N GLY A 122 -0.18 -46.76 15.60
CA GLY A 122 0.11 -45.69 14.65
C GLY A 122 -0.44 -45.97 13.26
N ASP A 123 -0.25 -47.20 12.75
CA ASP A 123 -0.80 -47.63 11.46
C ASP A 123 -2.33 -47.68 11.47
N ALA A 124 -2.95 -48.11 12.58
CA ALA A 124 -4.39 -48.10 12.75
C ALA A 124 -4.95 -46.67 12.79
N LEU A 125 -4.29 -45.77 13.50
CA LEU A 125 -4.64 -44.35 13.57
C LEU A 125 -4.48 -43.69 12.19
N TYR A 126 -3.36 -43.92 11.50
CA TYR A 126 -3.13 -43.44 10.14
C TYR A 126 -4.25 -43.85 9.18
N ARG A 127 -4.63 -45.13 9.17
CA ARG A 127 -5.74 -45.63 8.34
C ARG A 127 -7.08 -45.00 8.71
N ARG A 128 -7.33 -44.77 10.00
CA ARG A 128 -8.55 -44.11 10.47
C ARG A 128 -8.60 -42.65 10.03
N THR A 129 -7.51 -41.89 10.22
CA THR A 129 -7.39 -40.49 9.80
C THR A 129 -7.56 -40.35 8.30
N LEU A 130 -6.89 -41.19 7.50
CA LEU A 130 -7.08 -41.23 6.05
C LEU A 130 -8.52 -41.52 5.66
N GLY A 131 -9.17 -42.47 6.35
CA GLY A 131 -10.58 -42.80 6.11
C GLY A 131 -11.52 -41.62 6.38
N VAL A 132 -11.23 -40.83 7.42
CA VAL A 132 -11.94 -39.58 7.72
C VAL A 132 -11.74 -38.61 6.56
N TYR A 133 -10.51 -38.20 6.24
CA TYR A 133 -10.24 -37.24 5.17
C TYR A 133 -10.81 -37.66 3.81
N ARG A 134 -10.70 -38.95 3.49
CA ARG A 134 -11.25 -39.51 2.26
C ARG A 134 -12.75 -39.31 2.18
N LYS A 135 -13.48 -39.55 3.26
CA LYS A 135 -14.94 -39.37 3.28
C LYS A 135 -15.35 -37.93 2.93
N GLU A 136 -14.65 -36.93 3.45
CA GLU A 136 -14.96 -35.52 3.12
C GLU A 136 -14.53 -35.15 1.71
N MET A 137 -13.41 -35.69 1.24
CA MET A 137 -12.97 -35.48 -0.15
C MET A 137 -13.92 -36.13 -1.16
N ASP A 138 -14.44 -37.32 -0.85
CA ASP A 138 -15.40 -38.03 -1.67
C ASP A 138 -16.77 -37.32 -1.68
N ASP A 139 -17.21 -36.78 -0.54
CA ASP A 139 -18.40 -35.92 -0.46
C ASP A 139 -18.25 -34.66 -1.33
N LEU A 140 -17.09 -34.00 -1.29
CA LEU A 140 -16.80 -32.88 -2.17
C LEU A 140 -16.83 -33.28 -3.64
N ARG A 141 -16.22 -34.42 -4.00
CA ARG A 141 -16.23 -34.93 -5.38
C ARG A 141 -17.64 -35.25 -5.86
N GLU A 142 -18.47 -35.83 -5.00
CA GLU A 142 -19.86 -36.13 -5.31
C GLU A 142 -20.69 -34.84 -5.48
N ARG A 143 -20.53 -33.86 -4.59
CA ARG A 143 -21.16 -32.53 -4.76
C ARG A 143 -20.71 -31.85 -6.06
N ARG A 144 -19.46 -32.03 -6.49
CA ARG A 144 -18.98 -31.53 -7.79
C ARG A 144 -19.64 -32.27 -8.96
N ARG A 145 -19.71 -33.59 -8.89
CA ARG A 145 -20.39 -34.43 -9.91
C ARG A 145 -21.86 -34.06 -10.06
N LEU A 146 -22.53 -33.75 -8.96
CA LEU A 146 -23.93 -33.33 -8.92
C LEU A 146 -24.16 -31.84 -9.27
N GLY A 147 -23.08 -31.05 -9.42
CA GLY A 147 -23.18 -29.61 -9.70
C GLY A 147 -23.70 -28.77 -8.53
N THR A 148 -23.72 -29.31 -7.31
CA THR A 148 -24.19 -28.63 -6.08
C THR A 148 -23.05 -28.05 -5.24
N GLN A 149 -21.80 -28.28 -5.65
CA GLN A 149 -20.61 -27.81 -4.94
C GLN A 149 -20.48 -26.28 -4.98
N LYS A 150 -20.32 -25.68 -3.80
CA LYS A 150 -19.98 -24.26 -3.66
C LYS A 150 -18.49 -24.02 -3.94
N PRO A 151 -18.11 -22.83 -4.42
CA PRO A 151 -16.71 -22.45 -4.59
C PRO A 151 -15.91 -22.70 -3.30
N CYS A 152 -14.77 -23.37 -3.42
CA CYS A 152 -13.88 -23.66 -2.29
C CYS A 152 -12.49 -24.04 -2.79
N PHE A 153 -11.50 -23.98 -1.89
CA PHE A 153 -10.10 -24.21 -2.21
C PHE A 153 -9.85 -25.60 -2.82
N MET A 154 -10.42 -26.66 -2.25
CA MET A 154 -10.19 -28.02 -2.76
C MET A 154 -10.80 -28.23 -4.15
N SER A 155 -11.91 -27.57 -4.48
CA SER A 155 -12.45 -27.59 -5.85
C SER A 155 -11.49 -26.90 -6.83
N GLU A 156 -11.01 -25.70 -6.48
CA GLU A 156 -10.06 -24.95 -7.33
C GLU A 156 -8.75 -25.71 -7.53
N LEU A 157 -8.25 -26.37 -6.48
CA LEU A 157 -7.04 -27.21 -6.57
C LEU A 157 -7.23 -28.33 -7.59
N LEU A 158 -8.38 -29.00 -7.56
CA LEU A 158 -8.72 -30.04 -8.53
C LEU A 158 -8.99 -29.50 -9.95
N ASP A 159 -9.55 -28.30 -10.08
CA ASP A 159 -9.81 -27.65 -11.39
C ASP A 159 -8.53 -27.17 -12.07
N SER A 160 -7.55 -26.71 -11.28
CA SER A 160 -6.30 -26.12 -11.77
C SER A 160 -5.30 -27.14 -12.37
N LYS A 161 -5.61 -28.44 -12.34
CA LYS A 161 -4.70 -29.56 -12.66
C LYS A 161 -3.39 -29.58 -11.85
N GLN A 162 -3.29 -28.78 -10.78
CA GLN A 162 -2.15 -28.82 -9.86
C GLN A 162 -2.22 -30.06 -8.96
N ASP A 163 -3.39 -30.68 -8.83
CA ASP A 163 -3.59 -31.96 -8.17
C ASP A 163 -2.74 -33.08 -8.77
N ALA A 164 -2.45 -33.04 -10.08
CA ALA A 164 -1.56 -33.99 -10.76
C ALA A 164 -0.11 -34.01 -10.19
N GLN A 165 0.27 -33.01 -9.38
CA GLN A 165 1.57 -32.96 -8.71
C GLN A 165 1.58 -33.71 -7.37
N PHE A 166 0.42 -34.19 -6.92
CA PHE A 166 0.20 -34.84 -5.63
C PHE A 166 -0.41 -36.22 -5.83
N SER A 167 0.01 -37.17 -5.01
CA SER A 167 -0.69 -38.44 -4.85
C SER A 167 -2.04 -38.24 -4.16
N GLU A 168 -2.92 -39.23 -4.26
CA GLU A 168 -4.23 -39.20 -3.59
C GLU A 168 -4.07 -39.00 -2.08
N GLU A 169 -3.12 -39.68 -1.43
CA GLU A 169 -2.88 -39.52 0.01
C GLU A 169 -2.40 -38.11 0.36
N GLU A 170 -1.51 -37.52 -0.45
CA GLU A 170 -1.04 -36.14 -0.25
C GLU A 170 -2.19 -35.13 -0.37
N LEU A 171 -3.11 -35.31 -1.34
CA LEU A 171 -4.30 -34.45 -1.48
C LEU A 171 -5.22 -34.54 -0.26
N LEU A 172 -5.46 -35.75 0.25
CA LEU A 172 -6.24 -35.97 1.47
C LEU A 172 -5.60 -35.26 2.66
N PHE A 173 -4.27 -35.35 2.80
CA PHE A 173 -3.55 -34.66 3.87
C PHE A 173 -3.52 -33.15 3.71
N ILE A 174 -3.46 -32.60 2.50
CA ILE A 174 -3.54 -31.15 2.27
C ILE A 174 -4.86 -30.60 2.82
N GLY A 175 -6.00 -31.15 2.39
CA GLY A 175 -7.32 -30.72 2.86
C GLY A 175 -7.56 -31.02 4.34
N GLY A 176 -7.28 -32.26 4.75
CA GLY A 176 -7.50 -32.75 6.10
C GLY A 176 -6.68 -32.01 7.16
N THR A 177 -5.38 -31.78 6.92
CA THR A 177 -4.52 -31.07 7.87
C THR A 177 -4.97 -29.61 8.06
N MET A 178 -5.37 -28.92 6.99
CA MET A 178 -5.87 -27.53 7.11
C MET A 178 -7.13 -27.46 7.96
N MET A 179 -8.06 -28.39 7.74
CA MET A 179 -9.27 -28.48 8.53
C MET A 179 -8.97 -28.78 10.00
N GLU A 180 -8.19 -29.83 10.31
CA GLU A 180 -7.89 -30.19 11.70
C GLU A 180 -7.19 -29.05 12.45
N ALA A 181 -6.15 -28.48 11.82
CA ALA A 181 -5.37 -27.39 12.40
C ALA A 181 -6.23 -26.13 12.62
N GLY A 182 -7.12 -25.79 11.68
CA GLY A 182 -8.01 -24.63 11.78
C GLY A 182 -9.13 -24.79 12.81
N THR A 183 -9.57 -26.02 13.04
CA THR A 183 -10.67 -26.34 13.97
C THR A 183 -10.19 -26.41 15.42
N GLY A 184 -9.29 -27.35 15.74
CA GLY A 184 -8.96 -27.67 17.13
C GLY A 184 -8.27 -26.51 17.87
N THR A 185 -7.31 -25.86 17.23
CA THR A 185 -6.47 -24.83 17.87
C THR A 185 -7.23 -23.56 18.25
N THR A 186 -8.10 -23.09 17.35
CA THR A 186 -8.97 -21.92 17.60
C THR A 186 -9.95 -22.21 18.73
N ARG A 187 -10.59 -23.39 18.73
CA ARG A 187 -11.50 -23.82 19.80
C ARG A 187 -10.85 -23.74 21.18
N LEU A 188 -9.64 -24.29 21.30
CA LEU A 188 -8.90 -24.30 22.57
C LEU A 188 -8.49 -22.89 23.00
N SER A 189 -8.09 -22.03 22.06
CA SER A 189 -7.76 -20.63 22.35
C SER A 189 -8.97 -19.87 22.90
N LEU A 190 -10.18 -20.15 22.37
CA LEU A 190 -11.42 -19.58 22.90
C LEU A 190 -11.76 -20.14 24.29
N HIS A 191 -11.51 -21.42 24.59
CA HIS A 191 -11.64 -21.95 25.96
C HIS A 191 -10.75 -21.18 26.93
N GLN A 192 -9.52 -20.91 26.53
CA GLN A 192 -8.56 -20.16 27.34
C GLN A 192 -9.02 -18.72 27.61
N CYS A 193 -9.60 -18.04 26.61
CA CYS A 193 -10.18 -16.71 26.81
C CYS A 193 -11.35 -16.72 27.81
N VAL A 194 -12.22 -17.73 27.75
CA VAL A 194 -13.33 -17.86 28.71
C VAL A 194 -12.79 -18.15 30.11
N ALA A 195 -11.80 -19.03 30.24
CA ALA A 195 -11.13 -19.28 31.52
C ALA A 195 -10.47 -18.01 32.08
N ALA A 196 -9.82 -17.21 31.22
CA ALA A 196 -9.22 -15.93 31.58
C ALA A 196 -10.25 -14.89 32.02
N ALA A 197 -11.42 -14.84 31.37
CA ALA A 197 -12.50 -13.93 31.75
C ALA A 197 -13.07 -14.25 33.14
N VAL A 198 -13.09 -15.54 33.52
CA VAL A 198 -13.53 -16.00 34.84
C VAL A 198 -12.45 -15.79 35.90
N ALA A 199 -11.19 -16.15 35.59
CA ALA A 199 -10.07 -16.09 36.52
C ALA A 199 -9.58 -14.67 36.80
N CYS A 200 -9.69 -13.77 35.82
CA CYS A 200 -9.29 -12.37 35.91
C CYS A 200 -10.45 -11.47 35.42
N PRO A 201 -11.50 -11.25 36.23
CA PRO A 201 -12.73 -10.58 35.78
C PRO A 201 -12.59 -9.07 35.53
N ASP A 202 -11.41 -8.49 35.77
CA ASP A 202 -11.17 -7.06 35.60
C ASP A 202 -10.97 -6.65 34.13
N TRP A 203 -10.32 -7.48 33.32
CA TRP A 203 -10.03 -7.15 31.91
C TRP A 203 -11.27 -7.20 30.99
N PRO A 204 -12.24 -8.13 31.14
CA PRO A 204 -13.46 -8.12 30.33
C PRO A 204 -14.27 -6.84 30.51
N VAL A 205 -14.29 -6.27 31.72
CA VAL A 205 -14.99 -5.01 32.03
C VAL A 205 -14.39 -3.85 31.22
N ARG A 206 -13.05 -3.74 31.18
CA ARG A 206 -12.36 -2.68 30.42
C ARG A 206 -12.51 -2.87 28.91
N VAL A 207 -12.43 -4.11 28.44
CA VAL A 207 -12.70 -4.45 27.04
C VAL A 207 -14.12 -4.07 26.65
N ARG A 208 -15.11 -4.36 27.50
CA ARG A 208 -16.51 -4.00 27.26
C ARG A 208 -16.70 -2.49 27.20
N ALA A 209 -16.08 -1.73 28.10
CA ALA A 209 -16.14 -0.27 28.05
C ALA A 209 -15.59 0.30 26.72
N GLN A 210 -14.51 -0.28 26.17
CA GLN A 210 -14.01 0.10 24.85
C GLN A 210 -15.00 -0.30 23.73
N LEU A 211 -15.63 -1.48 23.82
CA LEU A 211 -16.65 -1.91 22.87
C LEU A 211 -17.90 -1.02 22.91
N ASP A 212 -18.34 -0.59 24.09
CA ASP A 212 -19.47 0.32 24.27
C ASP A 212 -19.22 1.68 23.62
N GLN A 213 -17.97 2.18 23.69
CA GLN A 213 -17.57 3.43 23.03
C GLN A 213 -17.61 3.33 21.50
N VAL A 214 -17.29 2.16 20.94
CA VAL A 214 -17.15 1.97 19.48
C VAL A 214 -18.46 1.49 18.84
N CYS A 215 -19.21 0.62 19.53
CA CYS A 215 -20.38 -0.08 19.02
C CYS A 215 -21.70 0.35 19.69
N GLY A 216 -21.64 1.28 20.65
CA GLY A 216 -22.77 1.87 21.37
C GLY A 216 -23.15 1.11 22.64
N ALA A 217 -23.30 1.80 23.77
CA ALA A 217 -23.52 1.20 25.10
C ALA A 217 -24.77 0.28 25.25
N ASN A 218 -25.68 0.28 24.27
CA ASN A 218 -26.87 -0.57 24.24
C ASN A 218 -26.82 -1.66 23.16
N ALA A 219 -25.63 -2.01 22.66
CA ALA A 219 -25.45 -2.90 21.50
C ALA A 219 -26.22 -2.43 20.25
N GLU A 220 -26.04 -1.16 19.89
CA GLU A 220 -26.64 -0.57 18.69
C GLU A 220 -26.22 -1.34 17.43
N ARG A 221 -24.99 -1.84 17.40
CA ARG A 221 -24.49 -2.79 16.41
C ARG A 221 -23.51 -3.78 17.03
N LEU A 222 -23.30 -4.92 16.37
CA LEU A 222 -22.23 -5.85 16.73
C LEU A 222 -20.87 -5.35 16.22
N PRO A 223 -19.76 -5.63 16.93
CA PRO A 223 -18.42 -5.36 16.43
C PRO A 223 -18.13 -6.10 15.12
N ASP A 224 -17.37 -5.47 14.24
CA ASP A 224 -16.88 -6.04 12.98
C ASP A 224 -15.36 -5.82 12.78
N PHE A 225 -14.80 -6.29 11.66
CA PHE A 225 -13.37 -6.19 11.39
C PHE A 225 -12.86 -4.76 11.16
N ASN A 226 -13.73 -3.81 10.80
CA ASN A 226 -13.38 -2.40 10.60
C ASN A 226 -13.10 -1.71 11.94
N ASP A 227 -13.72 -2.20 13.01
CA ASP A 227 -13.53 -1.68 14.36
C ASP A 227 -12.14 -1.99 14.92
N ALA A 228 -11.36 -2.89 14.30
CA ALA A 228 -10.06 -3.33 14.81
C ALA A 228 -9.07 -2.19 15.07
N ILE A 229 -9.15 -1.09 14.32
CA ILE A 229 -8.32 0.11 14.54
C ILE A 229 -8.68 0.85 15.83
N ASN A 230 -9.94 0.80 16.23
CA ASN A 230 -10.49 1.43 17.43
C ASN A 230 -10.62 0.47 18.62
N LEU A 231 -10.27 -0.81 18.43
CA LEU A 231 -10.31 -1.86 19.45
C LEU A 231 -8.91 -2.42 19.80
N PRO A 232 -7.91 -1.56 20.13
CA PRO A 232 -6.56 -2.04 20.42
C PRO A 232 -6.50 -2.96 21.64
N LEU A 233 -7.42 -2.81 22.62
CA LEU A 233 -7.43 -3.67 23.80
C LEU A 233 -7.94 -5.08 23.47
N ILE A 234 -8.87 -5.23 22.51
CA ILE A 234 -9.23 -6.55 21.98
C ILE A 234 -8.04 -7.20 21.28
N LYS A 235 -7.32 -6.45 20.42
CA LYS A 235 -6.11 -6.98 19.76
C LYS A 235 -5.09 -7.45 20.80
N ALA A 236 -4.89 -6.66 21.85
CA ALA A 236 -4.00 -6.98 22.96
C ALA A 236 -4.50 -8.20 23.78
N ALA A 237 -5.82 -8.37 23.93
CA ALA A 237 -6.42 -9.53 24.62
C ALA A 237 -6.29 -10.82 23.79
N VAL A 238 -6.47 -10.74 22.47
CA VAL A 238 -6.09 -11.84 21.55
C VAL A 238 -4.61 -12.15 21.71
N LYS A 239 -3.78 -11.11 21.84
CA LYS A 239 -2.35 -11.27 22.05
C LYS A 239 -2.03 -12.05 23.34
N GLU A 240 -2.60 -11.60 24.44
CA GLU A 240 -2.43 -12.21 25.76
C GLU A 240 -3.02 -13.63 25.82
N SER A 241 -4.06 -13.92 25.04
CA SER A 241 -4.62 -15.27 24.94
C SER A 241 -3.63 -16.29 24.42
N PHE A 242 -2.76 -15.94 23.48
CA PHE A 242 -1.76 -16.89 23.00
C PHE A 242 -0.53 -17.00 23.93
N ARG A 243 -0.32 -16.03 24.83
CA ARG A 243 0.77 -16.01 25.81
C ARG A 243 0.42 -16.69 27.13
N TRP A 244 -0.70 -16.34 27.75
CA TRP A 244 -0.93 -16.54 29.20
C TRP A 244 -0.81 -18.00 29.67
N LYS A 245 -1.57 -18.92 29.07
CA LYS A 245 -1.58 -20.34 29.40
C LYS A 245 -1.62 -21.16 28.10
N PRO A 246 -0.53 -21.20 27.32
CA PRO A 246 -0.55 -21.71 25.95
C PRO A 246 -1.06 -23.15 25.91
N THR A 247 -2.32 -23.33 25.50
CA THR A 247 -2.97 -24.64 25.44
C THR A 247 -2.61 -25.44 24.19
N VAL A 248 -1.98 -24.78 23.21
CA VAL A 248 -1.52 -25.39 21.95
C VAL A 248 0.00 -25.33 21.94
N ALA A 249 0.65 -26.49 21.82
CA ALA A 249 2.11 -26.61 21.76
C ALA A 249 2.83 -25.96 22.97
N GLU A 250 2.57 -26.47 24.19
CA GLU A 250 3.22 -26.05 25.45
C GLU A 250 4.76 -26.08 25.35
N THR A 251 5.28 -27.05 24.61
CA THR A 251 6.70 -27.21 24.32
C THR A 251 7.08 -26.70 22.91
N GLY A 252 6.18 -26.02 22.20
CA GLY A 252 6.31 -25.84 20.76
C GLY A 252 6.16 -27.16 19.98
N VAL A 253 6.16 -27.07 18.65
CA VAL A 253 6.24 -28.27 17.78
C VAL A 253 7.72 -28.66 17.68
N PRO A 254 8.10 -29.93 17.94
CA PRO A 254 9.50 -30.35 17.87
C PRO A 254 10.13 -30.12 16.49
N HIS A 255 11.37 -29.64 16.49
CA HIS A 255 12.23 -29.52 15.32
C HIS A 255 13.31 -30.60 15.34
N THR A 256 13.89 -30.90 14.18
CA THR A 256 15.04 -31.81 14.08
C THR A 256 16.13 -31.15 13.25
N LEU A 257 17.37 -31.19 13.73
CA LEU A 257 18.54 -30.71 12.99
C LEU A 257 18.79 -31.58 11.76
N THR A 258 19.01 -30.92 10.62
CA THR A 258 19.34 -31.60 9.35
C THR A 258 20.84 -31.80 9.18
N GLU A 259 21.65 -31.01 9.87
CA GLU A 259 23.11 -31.04 9.90
C GLU A 259 23.59 -30.71 11.31
N ASP A 260 24.87 -30.94 11.59
CA ASP A 260 25.48 -30.56 12.87
C ASP A 260 25.43 -29.02 13.01
N ASP A 261 25.09 -28.53 14.19
CA ASP A 261 25.00 -27.09 14.48
C ASP A 261 25.66 -26.77 15.83
N SER A 262 25.85 -25.49 16.12
CA SER A 262 26.39 -25.04 17.40
C SER A 262 25.52 -23.96 18.03
N TYR A 263 25.23 -24.11 19.33
CA TYR A 263 24.44 -23.14 20.09
C TYR A 263 25.05 -22.92 21.47
N MET A 264 25.34 -21.66 21.82
CA MET A 264 25.95 -21.27 23.10
C MET A 264 27.23 -22.06 23.45
N GLY A 265 28.06 -22.37 22.45
CA GLY A 265 29.30 -23.13 22.62
C GLY A 265 29.13 -24.65 22.70
N PHE A 266 27.91 -25.18 22.61
CA PHE A 266 27.64 -26.60 22.50
C PHE A 266 27.50 -27.01 21.04
N THR A 267 28.18 -28.08 20.62
CA THR A 267 27.93 -28.75 19.34
C THR A 267 26.75 -29.70 19.49
N ILE A 268 25.74 -29.52 18.63
CA ILE A 268 24.52 -30.32 18.60
C ILE A 268 24.53 -31.14 17.31
N PRO A 269 24.60 -32.49 17.39
CA PRO A 269 24.64 -33.33 16.19
C PRO A 269 23.36 -33.27 15.36
N SER A 270 23.51 -33.50 14.05
CA SER A 270 22.41 -33.76 13.12
C SER A 270 21.50 -34.86 13.64
N GLY A 271 20.19 -34.72 13.40
CA GLY A 271 19.16 -35.63 13.91
C GLY A 271 18.74 -35.37 15.35
N SER A 272 19.38 -34.44 16.08
CA SER A 272 18.93 -34.04 17.42
C SER A 272 17.58 -33.33 17.34
N VAL A 273 16.67 -33.67 18.27
CA VAL A 273 15.36 -33.05 18.39
C VAL A 273 15.47 -31.81 19.28
N ILE A 274 15.04 -30.66 18.75
CA ILE A 274 15.07 -29.36 19.42
C ILE A 274 13.66 -28.87 19.67
N VAL A 275 13.44 -28.39 20.89
CA VAL A 275 12.15 -28.00 21.41
C VAL A 275 12.36 -26.68 22.15
N TYR A 276 11.61 -25.63 21.79
CA TYR A 276 11.64 -24.38 22.55
C TYR A 276 10.52 -24.42 23.59
N ASN A 277 10.87 -24.32 24.87
CA ASN A 277 9.89 -24.41 25.96
C ASN A 277 9.00 -23.15 25.99
N HIS A 278 7.96 -23.15 25.16
CA HIS A 278 7.04 -22.02 25.00
C HIS A 278 6.38 -21.67 26.34
N TRP A 279 5.96 -22.67 27.12
CA TRP A 279 5.43 -22.48 28.47
C TRP A 279 6.39 -21.70 29.38
N ALA A 280 7.66 -22.10 29.46
CA ALA A 280 8.65 -21.43 30.30
C ALA A 280 8.92 -19.99 29.83
N ILE A 281 8.99 -19.77 28.51
CA ILE A 281 9.20 -18.42 27.95
C ILE A 281 7.99 -17.53 28.27
N ALA A 282 6.78 -18.04 28.04
CA ALA A 282 5.54 -17.33 28.31
C ALA A 282 5.35 -16.98 29.79
N ASN A 283 5.86 -17.81 30.71
CA ASN A 283 5.78 -17.60 32.15
C ASN A 283 7.07 -17.00 32.75
N SER A 284 8.05 -16.59 31.95
CA SER A 284 9.29 -16.03 32.46
C SER A 284 9.06 -14.66 33.08
N SER A 285 9.34 -14.52 34.39
CA SER A 285 9.26 -13.24 35.10
C SER A 285 10.29 -12.21 34.62
N SER A 286 11.34 -12.66 33.91
CA SER A 286 12.31 -11.75 33.29
C SER A 286 11.78 -11.07 32.02
N GLU A 287 10.79 -11.67 31.36
CA GLU A 287 10.19 -11.16 30.11
C GLU A 287 8.80 -10.54 30.37
N TYR A 288 8.02 -11.11 31.29
CA TYR A 288 6.66 -10.68 31.58
C TYR A 288 6.46 -10.40 33.07
N GLU A 289 6.09 -9.17 33.41
CA GLU A 289 5.65 -8.82 34.75
C GLU A 289 4.32 -9.51 35.07
N GLN A 290 4.18 -10.16 36.23
CA GLN A 290 2.98 -10.91 36.64
C GLN A 290 2.51 -11.89 35.54
N PRO A 291 3.35 -12.88 35.15
CA PRO A 291 3.08 -13.75 34.01
C PRO A 291 1.81 -14.59 34.18
N ASP A 292 1.43 -14.90 35.42
CA ASP A 292 0.23 -15.66 35.79
C ASP A 292 -1.08 -14.86 35.73
N ARG A 293 -1.02 -13.53 35.62
CA ARG A 293 -2.20 -12.69 35.43
C ARG A 293 -2.48 -12.53 33.95
N PHE A 294 -3.74 -12.72 33.54
CA PHE A 294 -4.17 -12.34 32.20
C PHE A 294 -4.28 -10.82 32.12
N TRP A 295 -3.29 -10.18 31.48
CA TRP A 295 -3.17 -8.73 31.46
C TRP A 295 -2.92 -8.20 30.03
N PRO A 296 -3.98 -7.97 29.24
CA PRO A 296 -3.88 -7.51 27.85
C PRO A 296 -3.05 -6.24 27.67
N GLU A 297 -3.17 -5.27 28.59
CA GLU A 297 -2.57 -3.94 28.46
C GLU A 297 -1.04 -3.98 28.34
N ARG A 298 -0.38 -5.06 28.78
CA ARG A 298 1.07 -5.26 28.60
C ARG A 298 1.52 -5.20 27.13
N PHE A 299 0.59 -5.42 26.21
CA PHE A 299 0.83 -5.41 24.78
C PHE A 299 0.32 -4.15 24.08
N LEU A 300 -0.17 -3.15 24.82
CA LEU A 300 -0.49 -1.81 24.28
C LEU A 300 0.80 -0.98 24.14
N ASN A 301 1.74 -1.51 23.38
CA ASN A 301 3.04 -0.92 23.08
C ASN A 301 3.44 -1.30 21.64
N ASP A 302 4.68 -1.03 21.27
CA ASP A 302 5.21 -1.34 19.93
C ASP A 302 5.19 -2.83 19.58
N ASP A 303 4.93 -3.72 20.54
CA ASP A 303 4.85 -5.16 20.30
C ASP A 303 3.45 -5.62 19.89
N LEU A 304 2.40 -4.79 19.97
CA LEU A 304 1.00 -5.17 19.68
C LEU A 304 0.87 -5.95 18.37
N ASP A 305 1.47 -5.44 17.30
CA ASP A 305 1.37 -6.00 15.95
C ASP A 305 2.56 -6.87 15.55
N LYS A 306 3.54 -7.10 16.44
CA LYS A 306 4.70 -7.96 16.15
C LYS A 306 4.37 -9.44 16.38
N PRO A 307 4.37 -10.31 15.34
CA PRO A 307 4.00 -11.71 15.49
C PRO A 307 4.98 -12.54 16.35
N ALA A 308 6.24 -12.13 16.47
CA ALA A 308 7.28 -12.90 17.16
C ALA A 308 7.37 -12.61 18.67
N LYS A 309 6.73 -11.55 19.18
CA LYS A 309 6.75 -11.16 20.60
C LYS A 309 5.45 -11.58 21.29
N GLY A 310 5.54 -12.32 22.39
CA GLY A 310 4.38 -12.84 23.14
C GLY A 310 3.72 -14.10 22.57
N HIS A 311 4.28 -14.68 21.50
CA HIS A 311 3.50 -15.47 20.53
C HIS A 311 4.21 -16.67 19.92
N LEU A 312 5.06 -17.34 20.71
CA LEU A 312 5.82 -18.49 20.20
C LEU A 312 4.95 -19.74 19.94
N GLY A 313 3.67 -19.73 20.33
CA GLY A 313 2.73 -20.82 20.02
C GLY A 313 2.48 -21.03 18.52
N PHE A 314 2.71 -20.00 17.69
CA PHE A 314 2.67 -20.14 16.23
C PHE A 314 4.03 -20.55 15.64
N GLY A 315 5.08 -20.69 16.46
CA GLY A 315 6.43 -21.00 16.03
C GLY A 315 7.13 -19.85 15.30
N THR A 316 8.33 -20.12 14.81
CA THR A 316 9.19 -19.12 14.15
C THR A 316 9.88 -19.67 12.91
N GLY A 317 10.48 -18.78 12.11
CA GLY A 317 11.28 -19.13 10.93
C GLY A 317 10.48 -19.84 9.83
N ARG A 318 11.13 -20.75 9.10
CA ARG A 318 10.54 -21.45 7.95
C ARG A 318 9.32 -22.32 8.31
N ARG A 319 9.19 -22.69 9.58
CA ARG A 319 8.13 -23.59 10.10
C ARG A 319 7.04 -22.86 10.87
N VAL A 320 7.04 -21.53 10.88
CA VAL A 320 5.96 -20.71 11.47
C VAL A 320 4.58 -21.17 10.98
N CYS A 321 3.53 -21.01 11.77
CA CYS A 321 2.18 -21.43 11.41
C CYS A 321 1.69 -20.66 10.17
N VAL A 322 1.23 -21.40 9.14
CA VAL A 322 0.59 -20.80 7.95
C VAL A 322 -0.75 -20.15 8.29
N GLY A 323 -1.46 -20.67 9.29
CA GLY A 323 -2.80 -20.24 9.67
C GLY A 323 -2.84 -19.06 10.62
N TYR A 324 -1.69 -18.45 10.96
CA TYR A 324 -1.59 -17.35 11.93
C TYR A 324 -2.63 -16.26 11.70
N ASN A 325 -2.70 -15.74 10.47
CA ASN A 325 -3.62 -14.66 10.11
C ASN A 325 -5.09 -15.03 10.28
N VAL A 326 -5.45 -16.26 9.91
CA VAL A 326 -6.82 -16.77 10.06
C VAL A 326 -7.15 -16.96 11.54
N GLY A 327 -6.23 -17.52 12.32
CA GLY A 327 -6.37 -17.71 13.76
C GLY A 327 -6.56 -16.39 14.52
N VAL A 328 -5.74 -15.39 14.23
CA VAL A 328 -5.87 -14.04 14.81
C VAL A 328 -7.23 -13.42 14.43
N GLY A 329 -7.66 -13.53 13.17
CA GLY A 329 -8.96 -13.04 12.73
C GLY A 329 -10.14 -13.74 13.42
N ASN A 330 -10.07 -15.07 13.56
CA ASN A 330 -11.06 -15.87 14.28
C ASN A 330 -11.18 -15.39 15.73
N MET A 331 -10.04 -15.24 16.42
CA MET A 331 -10.00 -14.84 17.81
C MET A 331 -10.49 -13.40 18.00
N PHE A 332 -10.09 -12.47 17.13
CA PHE A 332 -10.53 -11.07 17.19
C PHE A 332 -12.05 -10.96 17.17
N ILE A 333 -12.70 -11.51 16.14
CA ILE A 333 -14.14 -11.32 15.94
C ILE A 333 -14.97 -12.10 16.96
N ALA A 334 -14.54 -13.32 17.31
CA ALA A 334 -15.23 -14.14 18.30
C ALA A 334 -15.12 -13.51 19.70
N LEU A 335 -13.92 -13.07 20.09
CA LEU A 335 -13.70 -12.49 21.41
C LEU A 335 -14.42 -11.14 21.58
N ALA A 336 -14.33 -10.26 20.57
CA ALA A 336 -15.04 -8.98 20.59
C ALA A 336 -16.54 -9.18 20.81
N ARG A 337 -17.16 -10.11 20.05
CA ARG A 337 -18.59 -10.38 20.12
C ARG A 337 -19.01 -11.11 21.39
N LEU A 338 -18.24 -12.09 21.85
CA LEU A 338 -18.54 -12.83 23.08
C LEU A 338 -18.49 -11.90 24.30
N LEU A 339 -17.44 -11.09 24.45
CA LEU A 339 -17.29 -10.19 25.60
C LEU A 339 -18.28 -9.02 25.58
N TYR A 340 -18.67 -8.60 24.38
CA TYR A 340 -19.72 -7.61 24.21
C TYR A 340 -21.07 -8.17 24.67
N CYS A 341 -21.44 -9.37 24.22
CA CYS A 341 -22.78 -9.89 24.43
C CYS A 341 -22.99 -10.67 25.74
N PHE A 342 -21.91 -11.22 26.30
CA PHE A 342 -21.98 -12.13 27.45
C PHE A 342 -21.04 -11.74 28.59
N GLU A 343 -21.39 -12.22 29.77
CA GLU A 343 -20.59 -12.17 30.98
C GLU A 343 -20.34 -13.58 31.49
N PHE A 344 -19.11 -13.83 31.93
CA PHE A 344 -18.61 -15.13 32.36
C PHE A 344 -18.33 -15.08 33.86
N GLU A 345 -19.09 -15.83 34.65
CA GLU A 345 -18.97 -15.87 36.11
C GLU A 345 -18.39 -17.22 36.58
N PRO A 346 -17.58 -17.22 37.65
CA PRO A 346 -17.13 -18.47 38.27
C PRO A 346 -18.31 -19.23 38.88
N VAL A 347 -18.21 -20.56 38.89
CA VAL A 347 -19.11 -21.45 39.65
C VAL A 347 -18.43 -21.75 40.99
N PRO A 348 -18.91 -21.21 42.14
CA PRO A 348 -18.19 -21.34 43.41
C PRO A 348 -17.95 -22.78 43.88
N SER A 349 -18.84 -23.71 43.51
CA SER A 349 -18.72 -25.14 43.82
C SER A 349 -17.69 -25.88 42.96
N ALA A 350 -17.20 -25.28 41.88
CA ALA A 350 -16.29 -25.88 40.91
C ALA A 350 -15.26 -24.84 40.40
N PRO A 351 -14.28 -24.45 41.24
CA PRO A 351 -13.26 -23.48 40.83
C PRO A 351 -12.40 -24.00 39.67
N ILE A 352 -12.00 -23.10 38.78
CA ILE A 352 -11.14 -23.45 37.63
C ILE A 352 -9.73 -23.75 38.12
N ASP A 353 -9.20 -24.93 37.77
CA ASP A 353 -7.79 -25.27 38.02
C ASP A 353 -6.90 -24.67 36.93
N LEU A 354 -6.06 -23.71 37.32
CA LEU A 354 -5.11 -23.02 36.46
C LEU A 354 -3.68 -23.57 36.57
N SER A 355 -3.46 -24.60 37.39
CA SER A 355 -2.14 -25.17 37.66
C SER A 355 -1.52 -25.78 36.40
N THR A 356 -2.35 -26.34 35.52
CA THR A 356 -1.91 -27.01 34.28
C THR A 356 -2.78 -26.59 33.08
N PRO A 357 -2.23 -26.01 31.99
CA PRO A 357 -2.98 -25.55 30.82
C PRO A 357 -3.85 -26.60 30.15
N ARG A 358 -3.43 -27.87 30.22
CA ARG A 358 -4.15 -29.01 29.67
C ARG A 358 -5.55 -29.18 30.26
N LEU A 359 -5.75 -28.79 31.52
CA LEU A 359 -7.05 -28.89 32.18
C LEU A 359 -8.09 -27.97 31.55
N LEU A 360 -7.65 -26.86 30.95
CA LEU A 360 -8.53 -25.92 30.23
C LEU A 360 -9.05 -26.48 28.91
N ARG A 361 -8.42 -27.53 28.34
CA ARG A 361 -8.76 -28.03 27.00
C ARG A 361 -10.14 -28.69 26.95
N GLY A 362 -10.49 -29.48 27.96
CA GLY A 362 -11.66 -30.37 27.91
C GLY A 362 -11.57 -31.42 26.80
N SER A 363 -12.68 -32.09 26.51
CA SER A 363 -12.85 -32.98 25.36
C SER A 363 -13.98 -32.48 24.45
N ILE A 364 -14.24 -33.18 23.35
CA ILE A 364 -15.42 -32.94 22.52
C ILE A 364 -16.72 -33.13 23.35
N GLU A 365 -16.70 -34.09 24.26
CA GLU A 365 -17.88 -34.54 25.02
C GLU A 365 -18.09 -33.75 26.32
N LYS A 366 -17.03 -33.17 26.89
CA LYS A 366 -17.06 -32.48 28.19
C LYS A 366 -16.20 -31.20 28.19
N ALA A 367 -16.74 -30.11 28.74
CA ALA A 367 -15.97 -28.89 28.99
C ALA A 367 -14.77 -29.15 29.92
N GLY A 368 -13.70 -28.35 29.76
CA GLY A 368 -12.56 -28.40 30.69
C GLY A 368 -12.88 -27.85 32.08
N PHE A 369 -13.87 -26.96 32.17
CA PHE A 369 -14.29 -26.31 33.42
C PHE A 369 -15.75 -25.86 33.33
N GLU A 370 -16.36 -25.59 34.48
CA GLU A 370 -17.71 -25.03 34.57
C GLU A 370 -17.66 -23.50 34.59
N VAL A 371 -18.61 -22.88 33.89
CA VAL A 371 -18.77 -21.43 33.84
C VAL A 371 -20.24 -21.10 33.79
N LYS A 372 -20.63 -20.05 34.52
CA LYS A 372 -21.98 -19.50 34.45
C LYS A 372 -21.98 -18.35 33.45
N ILE A 373 -22.81 -18.46 32.42
CA ILE A 373 -22.90 -17.48 31.33
C ILE A 373 -24.16 -16.66 31.51
N LYS A 374 -24.01 -15.34 31.58
CA LYS A 374 -25.11 -14.38 31.51
C LYS A 374 -25.05 -13.64 30.19
N HIS A 375 -26.20 -13.32 29.62
CA HIS A 375 -26.31 -12.40 28.49
C HIS A 375 -26.72 -11.03 29.00
N HIS A 376 -26.25 -9.97 28.35
CA HIS A 376 -26.69 -8.62 28.67
C HIS A 376 -28.07 -8.35 28.06
N ALA A 377 -28.88 -7.56 28.76
CA ALA A 377 -30.22 -7.20 28.31
C ALA A 377 -30.15 -6.10 27.24
N PHE A 378 -30.01 -6.49 25.98
CA PHE A 378 -30.03 -5.53 24.87
C PHE A 378 -31.46 -5.33 24.35
N ARG A 379 -31.88 -4.07 24.18
CA ARG A 379 -33.10 -3.73 23.44
C ARG A 379 -32.78 -3.76 21.94
N PHE A 380 -32.80 -4.93 21.34
CA PHE A 380 -32.84 -5.02 19.89
C PHE A 380 -34.16 -4.37 19.41
N HIS A 381 -34.08 -3.28 18.65
CA HIS A 381 -35.20 -2.84 17.82
C HIS A 381 -35.38 -3.90 16.73
N ALA A 382 -36.18 -4.93 17.05
CA ALA A 382 -36.59 -5.93 16.09
C ALA A 382 -37.40 -5.23 15.00
N LEU A 383 -36.79 -5.04 13.82
CA LEU A 383 -37.58 -4.85 12.62
C LEU A 383 -38.43 -6.11 12.43
N PRO A 384 -39.75 -5.99 12.19
CA PRO A 384 -40.64 -7.15 12.12
C PRO A 384 -40.16 -8.10 11.02
N ILE A 385 -39.92 -9.35 11.39
CA ILE A 385 -39.72 -10.44 10.44
C ILE A 385 -41.07 -10.66 9.74
N THR A 386 -41.22 -10.16 8.52
CA THR A 386 -42.28 -10.60 7.64
C THR A 386 -41.96 -12.03 7.17
N THR A 387 -42.98 -12.88 7.29
CA THR A 387 -43.12 -14.32 6.98
C THR A 387 -42.16 -14.93 5.94
N PRO A 388 -41.77 -16.22 6.11
CA PRO A 388 -40.84 -16.90 5.21
C PRO A 388 -41.52 -17.17 3.85
N HIS A 389 -41.06 -16.51 2.78
CA HIS A 389 -41.37 -16.95 1.43
C HIS A 389 -40.70 -18.31 1.20
N ARG A 390 -41.53 -19.35 1.20
CA ARG A 390 -41.20 -20.71 0.79
C ARG A 390 -40.87 -20.69 -0.70
N ILE A 391 -39.59 -20.56 -1.05
CA ILE A 391 -39.13 -20.68 -2.45
C ILE A 391 -39.16 -22.17 -2.81
N THR A 392 -40.25 -22.60 -3.44
CA THR A 392 -40.30 -23.87 -4.18
C THR A 392 -39.44 -23.74 -5.44
N TYR A 393 -38.35 -24.50 -5.50
CA TYR A 393 -37.57 -24.71 -6.73
C TYR A 393 -38.39 -25.60 -7.68
N THR A 394 -38.80 -25.04 -8.82
CA THR A 394 -39.25 -25.84 -9.97
C THR A 394 -38.02 -26.13 -10.83
N PRO A 395 -37.61 -27.40 -11.02
CA PRO A 395 -36.44 -27.71 -11.85
C PRO A 395 -36.78 -27.55 -13.33
N VAL A 396 -36.10 -26.63 -14.02
CA VAL A 396 -36.14 -26.55 -15.48
C VAL A 396 -35.14 -27.57 -16.04
N VAL A 397 -35.66 -28.69 -16.54
CA VAL A 397 -34.92 -29.71 -17.28
C VAL A 397 -34.63 -29.18 -18.70
N PRO A 398 -33.40 -29.31 -19.24
CA PRO A 398 -33.10 -28.86 -20.60
C PRO A 398 -33.69 -29.86 -21.61
N ARG A 399 -34.66 -29.42 -22.41
CA ARG A 399 -35.09 -30.16 -23.61
C ARG A 399 -34.37 -29.64 -24.85
N SER A 400 -33.63 -30.56 -25.44
CA SER A 400 -32.99 -30.47 -26.74
C SER A 400 -33.96 -30.37 -27.93
N ARG A 401 -33.43 -29.81 -29.02
CA ARG A 401 -33.71 -30.05 -30.45
C ARG A 401 -34.91 -29.35 -31.15
N LEU A 402 -34.48 -28.58 -32.17
CA LEU A 402 -34.92 -28.57 -33.58
C LEU A 402 -36.12 -27.71 -34.05
N HIS A 403 -35.79 -26.96 -35.09
CA HIS A 403 -36.49 -26.68 -36.34
C HIS A 403 -37.20 -25.34 -36.59
N LEU A 404 -36.80 -24.79 -37.75
CA LEU A 404 -37.30 -23.63 -38.50
C LEU A 404 -38.71 -23.87 -39.06
N SER A 405 -39.55 -22.83 -38.98
CA SER A 405 -40.61 -22.42 -39.93
C SER A 405 -41.38 -21.30 -39.22
N GLY A 406 -41.61 -20.09 -39.70
CA GLY A 406 -41.94 -19.67 -41.06
C GLY A 406 -43.28 -18.90 -40.98
N SER A 407 -43.32 -17.75 -41.66
CA SER A 407 -44.50 -16.97 -42.12
C SER A 407 -45.17 -15.92 -41.21
N PHE A 408 -44.93 -14.66 -41.61
CA PHE A 408 -45.88 -13.62 -42.04
C PHE A 408 -47.13 -13.30 -41.19
N SER A 409 -47.30 -12.02 -40.82
CA SER A 409 -48.13 -11.04 -41.58
C SER A 409 -48.53 -9.86 -40.70
N GLY A 410 -48.57 -8.65 -41.28
CA GLY A 410 -49.15 -7.46 -40.65
C GLY A 410 -48.42 -6.15 -40.95
N ILE A 411 -48.55 -5.69 -42.20
CA ILE A 411 -48.07 -4.40 -42.73
C ILE A 411 -49.24 -3.39 -42.68
N ASP A 412 -49.00 -2.14 -42.26
CA ASP A 412 -49.22 -0.88 -43.02
C ASP A 412 -48.98 0.31 -42.06
N ARG A 413 -47.99 1.20 -42.30
CA ARG A 413 -47.81 2.25 -43.34
C ARG A 413 -48.43 3.60 -42.92
N ASP A 414 -47.54 4.57 -42.70
CA ASP A 414 -47.41 5.81 -43.51
C ASP A 414 -46.13 6.54 -43.00
N THR A 415 -45.00 6.61 -43.74
CA THR A 415 -44.60 7.63 -44.75
C THR A 415 -44.86 9.06 -44.27
N GLU A 416 -43.91 10.00 -44.19
CA GLU A 416 -42.85 10.33 -45.13
C GLU A 416 -41.89 11.35 -44.48
N GLY A 417 -40.57 11.23 -44.68
CA GLY A 417 -39.58 12.17 -44.13
C GLY A 417 -38.12 11.75 -44.29
N LEU A 418 -37.79 11.10 -45.41
CA LEU A 418 -36.41 10.79 -45.82
C LEU A 418 -35.67 12.06 -46.25
N ARG A 419 -34.48 12.33 -45.69
CA ARG A 419 -33.21 12.62 -46.41
C ARG A 419 -32.16 13.24 -45.47
N ALA A 420 -31.17 12.44 -45.06
CA ALA A 420 -29.74 12.78 -45.13
C ALA A 420 -28.91 11.63 -44.52
N ALA A 421 -28.61 10.61 -45.33
CA ALA A 421 -27.65 9.57 -45.00
C ALA A 421 -26.40 9.74 -45.87
N ARG A 422 -25.21 9.75 -45.25
CA ARG A 422 -23.91 9.33 -45.81
C ARG A 422 -22.99 9.02 -44.61
N LYS A 423 -22.88 7.74 -44.23
CA LYS A 423 -21.82 6.76 -44.60
C LYS A 423 -20.55 6.88 -43.73
N LEU A 424 -20.30 5.89 -42.87
CA LEU A 424 -19.23 4.86 -43.00
C LEU A 424 -19.28 3.84 -41.81
N PRO A 425 -18.66 2.65 -41.92
CA PRO A 425 -19.19 1.39 -41.37
C PRO A 425 -18.39 0.78 -40.20
N MET A 426 -19.07 -0.12 -39.48
CA MET A 426 -18.51 -1.13 -38.57
C MET A 426 -17.45 -2.01 -39.24
N PHE A 427 -16.35 -2.30 -38.54
CA PHE A 427 -15.45 -3.40 -38.87
C PHE A 427 -15.54 -4.53 -37.83
N PRO A 428 -15.62 -5.81 -38.27
CA PRO A 428 -15.63 -6.97 -37.40
C PRO A 428 -14.23 -7.55 -37.16
N VAL A 429 -14.11 -8.18 -36.00
CA VAL A 429 -13.01 -9.02 -35.50
C VAL A 429 -12.88 -10.31 -36.32
N LEU A 430 -11.65 -10.71 -36.71
CA LEU A 430 -11.09 -12.08 -36.56
C LEU A 430 -9.70 -12.26 -37.21
N ASN A 431 -8.79 -12.81 -36.40
CA ASN A 431 -7.71 -13.79 -36.65
C ASN A 431 -6.73 -13.67 -37.84
N THR A 432 -5.45 -13.79 -37.47
CA THR A 432 -4.29 -14.28 -38.23
C THR A 432 -3.91 -13.52 -39.49
N LEU A 433 -2.82 -12.73 -39.42
CA LEU A 433 -2.02 -12.43 -40.61
C LEU A 433 -0.52 -12.43 -40.30
N LYS A 434 0.16 -13.29 -41.07
CA LYS A 434 1.58 -13.60 -41.09
C LYS A 434 2.39 -12.39 -41.59
N ILE A 435 3.60 -12.30 -41.06
CA ILE A 435 4.74 -11.51 -41.52
C ILE A 435 4.88 -11.57 -43.05
N LYS A 436 5.02 -10.39 -43.68
CA LYS A 436 5.71 -10.24 -44.96
C LYS A 436 6.68 -9.07 -44.88
N ILE A 437 7.97 -9.42 -44.88
CA ILE A 437 9.08 -8.52 -45.22
C ILE A 437 8.91 -8.14 -46.69
N ASN A 438 9.04 -6.85 -47.02
CA ASN A 438 9.41 -6.48 -48.38
C ASN A 438 10.28 -5.23 -48.41
N GLU A 439 11.35 -5.35 -49.19
CA GLU A 439 12.44 -4.41 -49.36
C GLU A 439 12.07 -3.23 -50.30
N LYS A 440 12.90 -2.19 -50.21
CA LYS A 440 13.16 -1.12 -51.20
C LYS A 440 12.12 -0.02 -51.36
N THR A 441 12.47 1.17 -50.87
CA THR A 441 12.76 2.42 -51.62
C THR A 441 13.04 3.48 -50.54
N GLY A 442 14.12 4.25 -50.50
CA GLY A 442 14.96 4.79 -51.56
C GLY A 442 14.86 6.30 -51.55
N PHE A 443 15.34 6.98 -50.51
CA PHE A 443 15.69 8.41 -50.55
C PHE A 443 16.88 8.68 -49.64
N ALA A 444 17.96 9.16 -50.27
CA ALA A 444 19.24 9.47 -49.67
C ALA A 444 19.47 10.99 -49.66
N GLU A 445 20.15 11.42 -48.60
CA GLU A 445 21.13 12.52 -48.51
C GLU A 445 20.72 14.00 -48.61
N LYS A 446 20.95 14.72 -47.49
CA LYS A 446 21.94 15.82 -47.28
C LYS A 446 21.62 16.50 -45.92
N LEU A 447 22.51 16.92 -45.03
CA LEU A 447 23.97 17.11 -44.99
C LEU A 447 24.40 17.33 -43.51
N THR A 448 25.45 16.59 -43.10
CA THR A 448 26.59 16.95 -42.22
C THR A 448 26.43 17.40 -40.75
N SER A 449 27.19 16.69 -39.91
CA SER A 449 27.46 16.83 -38.48
C SER A 449 28.49 17.93 -38.12
N PRO A 450 28.75 18.14 -36.81
CA PRO A 450 30.08 17.74 -36.35
C PRO A 450 30.07 16.84 -35.10
N SER A 451 30.77 15.71 -35.24
CA SER A 451 31.48 14.91 -34.23
C SER A 451 30.95 14.86 -32.79
N VAL A 452 30.21 13.79 -32.47
CA VAL A 452 30.34 13.12 -31.18
C VAL A 452 30.90 11.72 -31.45
N LYS A 453 31.92 11.36 -30.67
CA LYS A 453 32.65 10.09 -30.70
C LYS A 453 31.70 8.90 -30.62
N ALA A 454 32.07 7.82 -31.30
CA ALA A 454 31.39 6.52 -31.28
C ALA A 454 30.85 6.15 -29.89
N SER A 455 29.52 6.07 -29.73
CA SER A 455 28.89 5.58 -28.51
C SER A 455 28.40 4.16 -28.73
N SER A 456 28.76 3.26 -27.83
CA SER A 456 28.12 1.97 -27.61
C SER A 456 26.59 2.09 -27.67
N GLU A 457 25.90 1.17 -28.36
CA GLU A 457 24.43 1.15 -28.39
C GLU A 457 23.90 0.77 -27.00
N HIS A 458 23.38 1.74 -26.25
CA HIS A 458 22.84 1.49 -24.91
C HIS A 458 21.56 0.66 -24.96
N THR A 459 21.41 -0.29 -24.03
CA THR A 459 20.27 -1.24 -24.01
C THR A 459 19.52 -1.24 -22.68
N VAL A 460 18.19 -1.11 -22.74
CA VAL A 460 17.29 -1.15 -21.56
C VAL A 460 16.15 -2.13 -21.81
N ALA A 461 15.85 -2.99 -20.83
CA ALA A 461 14.68 -3.85 -20.88
C ALA A 461 13.56 -3.31 -19.98
N VAL A 462 12.32 -3.29 -20.48
CA VAL A 462 11.12 -2.86 -19.73
C VAL A 462 10.16 -4.05 -19.62
N ILE A 463 9.77 -4.41 -18.39
CA ILE A 463 8.82 -5.51 -18.16
C ILE A 463 7.46 -4.91 -17.79
N GLY A 464 6.45 -5.17 -18.63
CA GLY A 464 5.06 -4.70 -18.50
C GLY A 464 4.67 -3.69 -19.58
N ALA A 465 3.62 -3.98 -20.36
CA ALA A 465 3.03 -3.08 -21.37
C ALA A 465 1.81 -2.30 -20.86
N GLY A 466 1.76 -1.98 -19.57
CA GLY A 466 0.83 -0.98 -19.06
C GLY A 466 1.23 0.44 -19.49
N PRO A 467 0.39 1.48 -19.26
CA PRO A 467 0.71 2.83 -19.69
C PRO A 467 2.05 3.34 -19.17
N VAL A 468 2.41 3.01 -17.92
CA VAL A 468 3.70 3.39 -17.32
C VAL A 468 4.88 2.74 -18.06
N GLY A 469 4.79 1.46 -18.39
CA GLY A 469 5.85 0.73 -19.08
C GLY A 469 6.01 1.20 -20.53
N LEU A 470 4.90 1.33 -21.26
CA LEU A 470 4.88 1.86 -22.62
C LEU A 470 5.40 3.30 -22.68
N PHE A 471 5.00 4.16 -21.73
CA PHE A 471 5.48 5.54 -21.67
C PHE A 471 6.96 5.62 -21.32
N THR A 472 7.45 4.78 -20.38
CA THR A 472 8.89 4.69 -20.07
C THR A 472 9.68 4.29 -21.32
N ALA A 473 9.24 3.25 -22.03
CA ALA A 473 9.88 2.77 -23.25
C ALA A 473 9.88 3.85 -24.34
N LEU A 474 8.77 4.56 -24.55
CA LEU A 474 8.67 5.65 -25.53
C LEU A 474 9.69 6.76 -25.25
N LEU A 475 9.76 7.21 -24.00
CA LEU A 475 10.67 8.29 -23.62
C LEU A 475 12.15 7.93 -23.74
N LEU A 476 12.50 6.66 -23.52
CA LEU A 476 13.85 6.12 -23.71
C LEU A 476 14.18 5.96 -25.20
N ALA A 477 13.26 5.38 -25.99
CA ALA A 477 13.43 5.15 -27.41
C ALA A 477 13.55 6.45 -28.22
N LYS A 478 12.76 7.49 -27.86
CA LYS A 478 12.93 8.86 -28.39
C LYS A 478 14.27 9.50 -27.99
N GLY A 479 14.86 9.04 -26.89
CA GLY A 479 16.21 9.42 -26.47
C GLY A 479 17.34 8.69 -27.20
N GLY A 480 17.03 7.81 -28.16
CA GLY A 480 18.03 7.02 -28.89
C GLY A 480 18.56 5.79 -28.15
N ILE A 481 17.91 5.38 -27.05
CA ILE A 481 18.26 4.16 -26.31
C ILE A 481 17.50 2.98 -26.91
N LYS A 482 18.16 1.84 -27.13
CA LYS A 482 17.48 0.61 -27.59
C LYS A 482 16.69 0.00 -26.45
N VAL A 483 15.39 -0.19 -26.68
CA VAL A 483 14.47 -0.73 -25.66
C VAL A 483 13.85 -2.04 -26.11
N THR A 484 13.87 -3.05 -25.24
CA THR A 484 13.03 -4.25 -25.43
C THR A 484 11.96 -4.28 -24.34
N LEU A 485 10.70 -4.21 -24.73
CA LEU A 485 9.56 -4.27 -23.83
C LEU A 485 8.90 -5.65 -23.88
N TYR A 486 8.68 -6.26 -22.72
CA TYR A 486 8.03 -7.58 -22.61
C TYR A 486 6.69 -7.48 -21.90
N GLU A 487 5.68 -8.19 -22.41
CA GLU A 487 4.36 -8.33 -21.79
C GLU A 487 3.89 -9.78 -21.81
N SER A 488 3.41 -10.23 -20.66
CA SER A 488 2.90 -11.59 -20.46
C SER A 488 1.55 -11.87 -21.12
N ARG A 489 0.77 -10.82 -21.34
CA ARG A 489 -0.52 -10.84 -22.02
C ARG A 489 -0.33 -10.84 -23.54
N GLU A 490 -1.40 -11.16 -24.25
CA GLU A 490 -1.39 -11.20 -25.72
C GLU A 490 -1.43 -9.82 -26.38
N GLY A 491 -1.80 -8.79 -25.61
CA GLY A 491 -1.92 -7.41 -26.06
C GLY A 491 -2.08 -6.47 -24.87
N ILE A 492 -2.46 -5.23 -25.15
CA ILE A 492 -2.73 -4.18 -24.14
C ILE A 492 -3.92 -4.62 -23.27
N ASP A 493 -3.82 -4.38 -21.96
CA ASP A 493 -4.90 -4.66 -21.00
C ASP A 493 -6.15 -3.83 -21.34
N GLN A 494 -7.27 -4.50 -21.59
CA GLN A 494 -8.55 -3.86 -21.93
C GLN A 494 -9.37 -3.48 -20.70
N SER A 495 -8.87 -3.67 -19.47
CA SER A 495 -9.63 -3.35 -18.26
C SER A 495 -9.74 -1.83 -18.02
N PRO A 496 -10.95 -1.30 -17.71
CA PRO A 496 -11.17 0.12 -17.49
C PRO A 496 -10.72 0.54 -16.08
N ARG A 497 -9.42 0.76 -15.88
CA ARG A 497 -8.87 1.09 -14.55
C ARG A 497 -8.70 2.58 -14.29
N ALA A 498 -8.34 3.34 -15.32
CA ALA A 498 -8.06 4.77 -15.23
C ALA A 498 -8.56 5.45 -16.50
N VAL A 499 -9.07 6.66 -16.35
CA VAL A 499 -9.68 7.42 -17.45
C VAL A 499 -9.33 8.91 -17.45
N GLY A 500 -8.95 9.51 -16.31
CA GLY A 500 -8.65 10.95 -16.23
C GLY A 500 -7.15 11.24 -16.21
N TYR A 501 -6.71 12.13 -17.09
CA TYR A 501 -5.34 12.64 -17.16
C TYR A 501 -5.33 14.14 -16.84
N PHE A 502 -4.76 14.46 -15.70
CA PHE A 502 -4.69 15.80 -15.13
C PHE A 502 -3.46 16.56 -15.64
N PRO A 503 -3.33 17.88 -15.38
CA PRO A 503 -2.33 18.64 -16.10
C PRO A 503 -0.84 18.25 -15.87
N PRO A 504 -0.38 17.61 -14.76
CA PRO A 504 1.00 17.09 -14.70
C PRO A 504 1.29 16.02 -15.74
N THR A 505 0.32 15.15 -16.01
CA THR A 505 0.46 14.13 -17.04
C THR A 505 0.34 14.72 -18.45
N MET A 506 -0.53 15.72 -18.63
CA MET A 506 -0.68 16.41 -19.91
C MET A 506 0.62 17.14 -20.32
N GLU A 507 1.33 17.74 -19.36
CA GLU A 507 2.62 18.37 -19.61
C GLU A 507 3.69 17.35 -20.05
N GLU A 508 3.74 16.17 -19.40
CA GLU A 508 4.65 15.10 -19.82
C GLU A 508 4.27 14.51 -21.18
N PHE A 509 2.98 14.42 -21.50
CA PHE A 509 2.52 14.05 -22.84
C PHE A 509 2.92 15.09 -23.89
N ALA A 510 2.93 16.38 -23.54
CA ALA A 510 3.36 17.45 -24.42
C ALA A 510 4.87 17.34 -24.70
N LYS A 511 5.68 17.12 -23.66
CA LYS A 511 7.14 16.84 -23.79
C LYS A 511 7.41 15.58 -24.61
N ALA A 512 6.58 14.56 -24.44
CA ALA A 512 6.66 13.33 -25.22
C ALA A 512 6.13 13.49 -26.66
N GLY A 513 5.48 14.61 -26.99
CA GLY A 513 4.91 14.88 -28.32
C GLY A 513 3.66 14.06 -28.65
N ILE A 514 2.92 13.59 -27.64
CA ILE A 514 1.70 12.77 -27.81
C ILE A 514 0.44 13.47 -27.28
N VAL A 515 0.57 14.68 -26.71
CA VAL A 515 -0.57 15.38 -26.11
C VAL A 515 -1.71 15.63 -27.09
N GLN A 516 -1.39 15.89 -28.36
CA GLN A 516 -2.39 16.11 -29.39
C GLN A 516 -3.15 14.82 -29.71
N ASP A 517 -2.46 13.69 -29.82
CA ASP A 517 -3.10 12.37 -30.01
C ASP A 517 -4.04 12.04 -28.84
N VAL A 518 -3.63 12.36 -27.62
CA VAL A 518 -4.44 12.16 -26.40
C VAL A 518 -5.68 13.07 -26.39
N ILE A 519 -5.54 14.33 -26.82
CA ILE A 519 -6.65 15.29 -26.92
C ILE A 519 -7.61 14.91 -28.05
N GLU A 520 -7.11 14.39 -29.17
CA GLU A 520 -7.94 13.99 -30.32
C GLU A 520 -8.68 12.68 -30.07
N ALA A 521 -8.06 11.74 -29.37
CA ALA A 521 -8.69 10.47 -29.02
C ALA A 521 -9.62 10.58 -27.80
N GLY A 522 -9.37 11.53 -26.90
CA GLY A 522 -10.08 11.67 -25.64
C GLY A 522 -11.07 12.84 -25.61
N ASP A 523 -11.89 12.87 -24.55
CA ASP A 523 -12.76 14.01 -24.27
C ASP A 523 -12.01 15.08 -23.47
N VAL A 524 -12.02 16.31 -23.99
CA VAL A 524 -11.46 17.48 -23.27
C VAL A 524 -12.41 17.89 -22.15
N VAL A 525 -11.87 18.06 -20.94
CA VAL A 525 -12.67 18.50 -19.79
C VAL A 525 -12.94 20.00 -19.88
N SER A 526 -14.04 20.40 -20.54
CA SER A 526 -14.45 21.80 -20.68
C SER A 526 -15.15 22.38 -19.46
N ASP A 527 -15.84 21.52 -18.71
CA ASP A 527 -16.75 21.94 -17.62
C ASP A 527 -16.18 21.64 -16.23
N GLY A 528 -14.96 21.08 -16.19
CA GLY A 528 -14.21 20.84 -14.96
C GLY A 528 -14.62 19.60 -14.18
N CYS A 529 -14.39 19.61 -12.87
CA CYS A 529 -14.64 18.48 -11.97
C CYS A 529 -15.58 18.90 -10.83
N ALA A 530 -16.53 18.04 -10.46
CA ALA A 530 -17.49 18.31 -9.39
C ALA A 530 -17.61 17.14 -8.40
N TRP A 531 -17.68 17.47 -7.12
CA TRP A 531 -18.08 16.56 -6.04
C TRP A 531 -19.59 16.61 -5.88
N ARG A 532 -20.23 15.44 -5.84
CA ARG A 532 -21.69 15.33 -5.69
C ARG A 532 -22.07 14.47 -4.49
N ASN A 533 -23.18 14.81 -3.85
CA ASN A 533 -23.77 13.97 -2.80
C ASN A 533 -24.53 12.77 -3.42
N SER A 534 -25.11 11.91 -2.58
CA SER A 534 -25.87 10.72 -3.01
C SER A 534 -27.17 11.03 -3.78
N LYS A 535 -27.65 12.28 -3.73
CA LYS A 535 -28.82 12.78 -4.47
C LYS A 535 -28.44 13.42 -5.81
N GLY A 536 -27.14 13.57 -6.08
CA GLY A 536 -26.64 14.21 -7.30
C GLY A 536 -26.36 15.71 -7.17
N ASP A 537 -26.63 16.32 -6.00
CA ASP A 537 -26.38 17.75 -5.77
C ASP A 537 -24.87 18.03 -5.76
N VAL A 538 -24.46 19.13 -6.41
CA VAL A 538 -23.05 19.58 -6.41
C VAL A 538 -22.70 20.15 -5.04
N LEU A 539 -21.70 19.55 -4.39
CA LEU A 539 -21.15 20.01 -3.12
C LEU A 539 -19.97 20.95 -3.33
N ALA A 540 -19.13 20.66 -4.32
CA ALA A 540 -18.04 21.51 -4.72
C ALA A 540 -17.72 21.33 -6.20
N SER A 541 -17.18 22.35 -6.86
CA SER A 541 -16.77 22.27 -8.26
C SER A 541 -15.50 23.05 -8.54
N ILE A 542 -14.75 22.56 -9.52
CA ILE A 542 -13.57 23.20 -10.06
C ILE A 542 -13.81 23.40 -11.53
N ASN A 543 -13.62 24.62 -12.01
CA ASN A 543 -13.67 24.93 -13.43
C ASN A 543 -12.25 24.99 -13.99
N PRO A 544 -12.03 24.52 -15.23
CA PRO A 544 -10.74 24.68 -15.90
C PRO A 544 -10.48 26.17 -16.17
N PRO A 545 -9.21 26.57 -16.38
CA PRO A 545 -8.89 27.89 -16.90
C PRO A 545 -9.65 28.15 -18.21
N PRO A 546 -10.15 29.38 -18.45
CA PRO A 546 -10.77 29.73 -19.72
C PRO A 546 -9.82 29.43 -20.88
N ASP A 547 -10.33 28.77 -21.91
CA ASP A 547 -9.64 28.50 -23.19
C ASP A 547 -8.42 27.53 -23.17
N ASP A 548 -8.14 26.84 -22.05
CA ASP A 548 -7.08 25.82 -22.00
C ASP A 548 -7.61 24.39 -22.24
N LYS A 549 -7.61 23.99 -23.52
CA LYS A 549 -8.01 22.62 -23.94
C LYS A 549 -7.01 21.53 -23.54
N SER A 550 -5.84 21.89 -23.01
CA SER A 550 -4.81 20.94 -22.58
C SER A 550 -4.83 20.68 -21.06
N PHE A 551 -5.76 21.32 -20.34
CA PHE A 551 -5.85 21.24 -18.89
C PHE A 551 -6.06 19.81 -18.37
N ALA A 552 -7.03 19.08 -18.92
CA ALA A 552 -7.26 17.68 -18.60
C ALA A 552 -7.97 16.96 -19.76
N ALA A 553 -7.65 15.69 -19.93
CA ALA A 553 -8.30 14.81 -20.90
C ALA A 553 -8.88 13.57 -20.20
N VAL A 554 -10.05 13.12 -20.66
CA VAL A 554 -10.65 11.84 -20.29
C VAL A 554 -10.48 10.87 -21.46
N LEU A 555 -9.68 9.84 -21.28
CA LEU A 555 -9.38 8.84 -22.31
C LEU A 555 -9.19 7.48 -21.62
N SER A 556 -9.73 6.40 -22.19
CA SER A 556 -9.60 5.11 -21.54
C SER A 556 -8.14 4.64 -21.51
N GLN A 557 -7.78 3.90 -20.46
CA GLN A 557 -6.44 3.33 -20.34
C GLN A 557 -5.99 2.48 -21.56
N PRO A 558 -6.86 1.64 -22.17
CA PRO A 558 -6.51 0.89 -23.37
C PRO A 558 -6.18 1.78 -24.57
N GLU A 559 -6.92 2.86 -24.78
CA GLU A 559 -6.69 3.80 -25.88
C GLU A 559 -5.38 4.56 -25.71
N LEU A 560 -5.08 5.04 -24.49
CA LEU A 560 -3.75 5.60 -24.20
C LEU A 560 -2.65 4.58 -24.47
N GLY A 561 -2.85 3.32 -24.08
CA GLY A 561 -1.92 2.23 -24.37
C GLY A 561 -1.68 2.05 -25.87
N ALA A 562 -2.72 2.16 -26.69
CA ALA A 562 -2.62 2.03 -28.14
C ALA A 562 -1.80 3.18 -28.75
N ILE A 563 -2.09 4.43 -28.36
CA ILE A 563 -1.33 5.62 -28.78
C ILE A 563 0.15 5.46 -28.40
N LEU A 564 0.43 5.07 -27.15
CA LEU A 564 1.80 4.89 -26.68
C LEU A 564 2.54 3.79 -27.44
N LEU A 565 1.87 2.67 -27.73
CA LEU A 565 2.45 1.55 -28.48
C LEU A 565 2.76 1.95 -29.93
N GLU A 566 1.83 2.63 -30.60
CA GLU A 566 2.01 3.13 -31.96
C GLU A 566 3.21 4.08 -32.03
N ARG A 567 3.21 5.12 -31.18
CA ARG A 567 4.30 6.10 -31.10
C ARG A 567 5.64 5.47 -30.71
N LEU A 568 5.64 4.43 -29.87
CA LEU A 568 6.84 3.67 -29.50
C LEU A 568 7.44 2.95 -30.71
N LEU A 569 6.60 2.26 -31.50
CA LEU A 569 7.06 1.52 -32.67
C LEU A 569 7.56 2.44 -33.78
N GLU A 570 6.95 3.62 -33.95
CA GLU A 570 7.40 4.66 -34.90
C GLU A 570 8.83 5.14 -34.63
N THR A 571 9.32 5.04 -33.38
CA THR A 571 10.70 5.46 -33.06
C THR A 571 11.77 4.60 -33.75
N GLY A 572 11.46 3.36 -34.13
CA GLY A 572 12.41 2.39 -34.67
C GLY A 572 13.47 1.89 -33.68
N ASN A 573 13.47 2.39 -32.43
CA ASN A 573 14.45 2.05 -31.38
C ASN A 573 13.89 1.08 -30.32
N ALA A 574 12.70 0.51 -30.56
CA ALA A 574 12.04 -0.35 -29.61
C ALA A 574 11.54 -1.66 -30.23
N GLU A 575 11.68 -2.74 -29.48
CA GLU A 575 11.06 -4.04 -29.77
C GLU A 575 10.04 -4.37 -28.68
N VAL A 576 8.82 -4.76 -29.06
CA VAL A 576 7.74 -5.11 -28.11
C VAL A 576 7.37 -6.57 -28.29
N ARG A 577 7.43 -7.35 -27.20
CA ARG A 577 7.17 -8.80 -27.18
C ARG A 577 6.01 -9.15 -26.25
N PHE A 578 4.87 -9.47 -26.84
CA PHE A 578 3.71 -10.00 -26.14
C PHE A 578 3.81 -11.52 -25.91
N ASN A 579 3.00 -12.04 -25.00
CA ASN A 579 2.99 -13.44 -24.55
C ASN A 579 4.32 -13.94 -23.97
N GLU A 580 5.17 -13.04 -23.49
CA GLU A 580 6.44 -13.36 -22.86
C GLU A 580 6.47 -12.87 -21.41
N SER A 581 6.84 -13.74 -20.49
CA SER A 581 6.85 -13.42 -19.08
C SER A 581 8.23 -13.60 -18.47
N LEU A 582 8.62 -12.64 -17.63
CA LEU A 582 9.84 -12.74 -16.83
C LEU A 582 9.76 -13.95 -15.88
N VAL A 583 10.89 -14.61 -15.70
CA VAL A 583 11.07 -15.74 -14.77
C VAL A 583 11.96 -15.34 -13.60
N ARG A 584 13.18 -14.89 -13.91
CA ARG A 584 14.22 -14.52 -12.93
C ARG A 584 15.15 -13.45 -13.49
N VAL A 585 15.89 -12.82 -12.58
CA VAL A 585 16.83 -11.73 -12.85
C VAL A 585 18.10 -11.96 -12.06
N GLU A 586 19.25 -11.75 -12.70
CA GLU A 586 20.58 -11.71 -12.11
C GLU A 586 21.30 -10.45 -12.58
N GLN A 587 22.18 -9.88 -11.77
CA GLN A 587 22.85 -8.64 -12.11
C GLN A 587 24.28 -8.59 -11.57
N ASN A 588 25.14 -7.95 -12.33
CA ASN A 588 26.51 -7.60 -11.95
C ASN A 588 26.68 -6.06 -12.01
N ASP A 589 27.92 -5.57 -11.89
CA ASP A 589 28.20 -4.14 -11.84
C ASP A 589 28.01 -3.41 -13.18
N ASP A 590 27.90 -4.15 -14.28
CA ASP A 590 27.84 -3.65 -15.67
C ASP A 590 26.51 -3.95 -16.39
N THR A 591 25.91 -5.12 -16.14
CA THR A 591 24.72 -5.59 -16.86
C THR A 591 23.73 -6.33 -15.96
N VAL A 592 22.50 -6.42 -16.46
CA VAL A 592 21.41 -7.26 -15.92
C VAL A 592 21.16 -8.38 -16.91
N THR A 593 21.25 -9.63 -16.44
CA THR A 593 20.82 -10.82 -17.17
C THR A 593 19.42 -11.21 -16.69
N TYR A 594 18.48 -11.41 -17.60
CA TYR A 594 17.10 -11.74 -17.27
C TYR A 594 16.57 -12.84 -18.18
N TRP A 595 15.66 -13.65 -17.65
CA TRP A 595 15.10 -14.80 -18.37
C TRP A 595 13.62 -14.61 -18.63
N THR A 596 13.20 -14.83 -19.87
CA THR A 596 11.79 -14.83 -20.28
C THR A 596 11.36 -16.22 -20.71
N VAL A 597 10.07 -16.48 -20.59
CA VAL A 597 9.42 -17.69 -21.12
C VAL A 597 8.20 -17.28 -21.93
N GLY A 598 8.08 -17.83 -23.14
CA GLY A 598 6.93 -17.59 -24.01
C GLY A 598 5.76 -18.48 -23.65
N LYS A 599 4.51 -18.04 -23.85
CA LYS A 599 3.35 -18.94 -23.66
C LYS A 599 3.37 -20.18 -24.57
N ALA A 600 3.99 -20.06 -25.75
CA ALA A 600 4.05 -21.14 -26.75
C ALA A 600 5.25 -22.08 -26.55
N SER A 601 6.26 -21.71 -25.75
CA SER A 601 7.45 -22.51 -25.49
C SER A 601 7.80 -22.44 -24.01
N ALA A 602 7.89 -23.59 -23.34
CA ALA A 602 8.30 -23.67 -21.93
C ALA A 602 9.81 -23.46 -21.73
N GLU A 603 10.56 -23.14 -22.79
CA GLU A 603 11.99 -22.88 -22.74
C GLU A 603 12.27 -21.46 -22.18
N GLU A 604 13.17 -21.39 -21.20
CA GLU A 604 13.68 -20.12 -20.69
C GLU A 604 14.73 -19.54 -21.64
N VAL A 605 14.50 -18.33 -22.13
CA VAL A 605 15.45 -17.60 -22.98
C VAL A 605 16.17 -16.54 -22.15
N ALA A 606 17.49 -16.57 -22.16
CA ALA A 606 18.34 -15.60 -21.47
C ALA A 606 18.57 -14.36 -22.34
N HIS A 607 18.46 -13.18 -21.74
CA HIS A 607 18.72 -11.89 -22.37
C HIS A 607 19.60 -11.03 -21.47
N GLN A 608 20.25 -10.00 -22.04
CA GLN A 608 21.08 -9.04 -21.30
C GLN A 608 20.76 -7.60 -21.69
N CYS A 609 20.84 -6.71 -20.71
CA CYS A 609 20.69 -5.26 -20.87
C CYS A 609 21.54 -4.51 -19.84
N GLU A 610 21.71 -3.20 -19.98
CA GLU A 610 22.42 -2.38 -18.98
C GLU A 610 21.56 -2.06 -17.77
N TYR A 611 20.26 -1.85 -17.98
CA TYR A 611 19.27 -1.59 -16.93
C TYR A 611 17.95 -2.29 -17.24
N LEU A 612 17.29 -2.77 -16.18
CA LEU A 612 15.97 -3.41 -16.24
C LEU A 612 14.96 -2.57 -15.49
N VAL A 613 13.84 -2.22 -16.14
CA VAL A 613 12.73 -1.49 -15.54
C VAL A 613 11.55 -2.43 -15.28
N GLY A 614 11.12 -2.51 -14.03
CA GLY A 614 9.87 -3.15 -13.63
C GLY A 614 8.70 -2.18 -13.67
N ALA A 615 7.78 -2.41 -14.61
CA ALA A 615 6.51 -1.71 -14.75
C ALA A 615 5.33 -2.71 -14.90
N ASP A 616 5.51 -3.94 -14.41
CA ASP A 616 4.65 -5.11 -14.59
C ASP A 616 3.54 -5.24 -13.51
N GLY A 617 3.11 -4.10 -12.99
CA GLY A 617 1.93 -3.97 -12.14
C GLY A 617 2.11 -4.44 -10.69
N GLY A 618 1.01 -4.45 -9.93
CA GLY A 618 1.03 -4.80 -8.49
C GLY A 618 1.55 -6.21 -8.18
N ARG A 619 1.47 -7.13 -9.15
CA ARG A 619 2.01 -8.50 -9.05
C ARG A 619 3.43 -8.61 -9.62
N SER A 620 4.14 -7.49 -9.75
CA SER A 620 5.48 -7.40 -10.35
C SER A 620 6.36 -8.61 -10.03
N LYS A 621 6.78 -9.30 -11.09
CA LYS A 621 7.79 -10.34 -11.06
C LYS A 621 9.17 -9.72 -10.95
N VAL A 622 9.42 -8.56 -11.58
CA VAL A 622 10.70 -7.83 -11.45
C VAL A 622 11.01 -7.54 -9.98
N ARG A 623 10.09 -6.87 -9.29
CA ARG A 623 10.22 -6.51 -7.88
C ARG A 623 10.52 -7.72 -6.99
N ARG A 624 9.81 -8.83 -7.23
CA ARG A 624 9.98 -10.07 -6.46
C ARG A 624 11.31 -10.78 -6.77
N ALA A 625 11.77 -10.74 -8.02
CA ALA A 625 13.03 -11.35 -8.42
C ALA A 625 14.24 -10.70 -7.72
N VAL A 626 14.16 -9.40 -7.43
CA VAL A 626 15.22 -8.65 -6.73
C VAL A 626 14.98 -8.48 -5.22
N GLY A 627 13.99 -9.18 -4.65
CA GLY A 627 13.76 -9.18 -3.20
C GLY A 627 13.31 -7.83 -2.62
N ILE A 628 12.56 -7.04 -3.39
CA ILE A 628 11.96 -5.79 -2.90
C ILE A 628 10.54 -6.10 -2.39
N GLU A 629 10.26 -5.76 -1.13
CA GLU A 629 8.93 -5.93 -0.53
C GLU A 629 8.04 -4.70 -0.76
N LEU A 630 6.71 -4.93 -0.80
CA LEU A 630 5.70 -3.87 -0.73
C LEU A 630 5.27 -3.68 0.73
N GLU A 631 5.53 -2.51 1.27
CA GLU A 631 5.11 -2.03 2.59
C GLU A 631 3.76 -1.31 2.50
N GLY A 632 2.98 -1.28 3.58
CA GLY A 632 1.67 -0.61 3.63
C GLY A 632 0.51 -1.59 3.80
N PHE A 633 -0.72 -1.12 3.57
CA PHE A 633 -1.95 -1.87 3.87
C PHE A 633 -2.90 -1.92 2.67
N ASN A 634 -3.84 -2.86 2.70
CA ASN A 634 -5.02 -2.77 1.84
C ASN A 634 -6.04 -1.89 2.55
N SER A 635 -6.58 -0.87 1.89
CA SER A 635 -7.63 -0.06 2.51
C SER A 635 -8.88 -0.93 2.69
N ILE A 636 -9.24 -1.18 3.94
CA ILE A 636 -10.48 -1.84 4.37
C ILE A 636 -11.69 -0.89 4.22
N THR A 637 -11.47 0.40 3.98
CA THR A 637 -12.49 1.48 3.98
C THR A 637 -13.43 1.55 2.77
N CYS A 638 -13.48 0.56 1.87
CA CYS A 638 -14.43 0.56 0.74
C CYS A 638 -15.66 -0.35 0.99
N ASN A 639 -16.14 -0.41 2.23
CA ASN A 639 -17.28 -1.25 2.60
C ASN A 639 -18.64 -0.72 2.14
N LEU A 640 -18.77 0.55 1.75
CA LEU A 640 -20.01 1.04 1.12
C LEU A 640 -20.21 0.50 -0.31
N TRP A 641 -19.15 0.01 -0.96
CA TRP A 641 -19.28 -0.77 -2.20
C TRP A 641 -19.37 -2.28 -1.94
N GLN A 642 -18.69 -2.81 -0.92
CA GLN A 642 -18.77 -4.24 -0.58
C GLN A 642 -20.08 -4.66 0.11
N SER A 643 -20.74 -3.78 0.87
CA SER A 643 -22.03 -4.09 1.49
C SER A 643 -23.13 -4.33 0.46
N THR A 644 -22.96 -3.76 -0.74
CA THR A 644 -23.88 -3.95 -1.87
C THR A 644 -23.44 -5.12 -2.77
N PHE A 645 -22.15 -5.42 -2.87
CA PHE A 645 -21.59 -6.38 -3.83
C PHE A 645 -20.78 -7.49 -3.13
N LYS A 646 -21.43 -8.65 -2.95
CA LYS A 646 -20.97 -9.78 -2.14
C LYS A 646 -19.78 -10.58 -2.68
N ASN A 647 -19.23 -10.25 -3.84
CA ASN A 647 -18.02 -10.88 -4.39
C ASN A 647 -17.33 -9.96 -5.41
N LEU A 648 -16.28 -9.24 -5.01
CA LEU A 648 -15.49 -8.41 -5.94
C LEU A 648 -14.67 -9.21 -6.97
N ALA A 649 -14.77 -10.55 -7.00
CA ALA A 649 -14.12 -11.36 -8.03
C ALA A 649 -15.00 -11.56 -9.28
N VAL A 650 -16.32 -11.37 -9.17
CA VAL A 650 -17.29 -11.61 -10.25
C VAL A 650 -18.31 -10.48 -10.25
N LEU A 651 -18.38 -9.74 -11.36
CA LEU A 651 -19.42 -8.73 -11.56
C LEU A 651 -20.74 -9.47 -11.86
N ASP A 652 -21.60 -9.63 -10.86
CA ASP A 652 -22.93 -10.23 -11.09
C ASP A 652 -23.94 -9.21 -11.64
N GLU A 653 -25.07 -9.70 -12.15
CA GLU A 653 -26.08 -8.88 -12.81
C GLU A 653 -26.73 -7.88 -11.84
N ALA A 654 -26.97 -8.30 -10.59
CA ALA A 654 -27.49 -7.43 -9.54
C ALA A 654 -26.50 -6.30 -9.21
N THR A 655 -25.21 -6.62 -9.17
CA THR A 655 -24.12 -5.67 -8.95
C THR A 655 -24.08 -4.64 -10.06
N THR A 656 -24.10 -5.14 -11.29
CA THR A 656 -24.14 -4.33 -12.49
C THR A 656 -25.33 -3.37 -12.48
N GLN A 657 -26.53 -3.86 -12.16
CA GLN A 657 -27.73 -3.04 -12.13
C GLN A 657 -27.68 -1.95 -11.06
N ALA A 658 -27.24 -2.27 -9.84
CA ALA A 658 -27.13 -1.26 -8.78
C ALA A 658 -26.10 -0.16 -9.10
N VAL A 659 -25.01 -0.50 -9.81
CA VAL A 659 -24.05 0.50 -10.32
C VAL A 659 -24.71 1.38 -11.38
N LYS A 660 -25.45 0.80 -12.33
CA LYS A 660 -26.20 1.54 -13.36
C LYS A 660 -27.23 2.47 -12.74
N ASP A 661 -28.01 2.01 -11.77
CA ASP A 661 -29.02 2.81 -11.06
C ASP A 661 -28.36 3.98 -10.29
N ARG A 662 -27.19 3.73 -9.69
CA ARG A 662 -26.43 4.79 -9.01
C ARG A 662 -25.90 5.83 -10.00
N LEU A 663 -25.35 5.40 -11.14
CA LEU A 663 -24.91 6.31 -12.20
C LEU A 663 -26.09 7.11 -12.76
N GLY A 664 -27.26 6.47 -12.91
CA GLY A 664 -28.52 7.10 -13.30
C GLY A 664 -28.96 8.26 -12.40
N ARG A 665 -28.61 8.19 -11.09
CA ARG A 665 -28.89 9.28 -10.14
C ARG A 665 -27.81 10.37 -10.11
N LEU A 666 -26.57 10.04 -10.49
CA LEU A 666 -25.42 10.94 -10.37
C LEU A 666 -25.14 11.75 -11.63
N LEU A 667 -25.42 11.17 -12.80
CA LEU A 667 -25.17 11.81 -14.09
C LEU A 667 -26.38 12.65 -14.51
N PRO A 668 -26.16 13.86 -15.07
CA PRO A 668 -27.23 14.65 -15.64
C PRO A 668 -27.75 14.04 -16.96
N GLY A 669 -29.00 14.30 -17.31
CA GLY A 669 -29.60 13.88 -18.59
C GLY A 669 -30.25 12.50 -18.59
N ASP A 670 -30.64 12.02 -19.78
CA ASP A 670 -31.26 10.72 -19.97
C ASP A 670 -30.21 9.60 -19.96
N THR A 671 -29.99 9.01 -18.79
CA THR A 671 -28.99 7.95 -18.61
C THR A 671 -29.37 6.61 -19.25
N SER A 672 -30.58 6.48 -19.81
CA SER A 672 -30.97 5.28 -20.57
C SER A 672 -30.22 5.13 -21.89
N GLN A 673 -29.61 6.23 -22.36
CA GLN A 673 -28.83 6.28 -23.60
C GLN A 673 -27.35 5.89 -23.39
N ILE A 674 -26.91 5.70 -22.14
CA ILE A 674 -25.52 5.35 -21.82
C ILE A 674 -25.21 3.93 -22.28
N GLN A 675 -24.23 3.82 -23.18
CA GLN A 675 -23.65 2.55 -23.57
C GLN A 675 -22.49 2.20 -22.62
N TYR A 676 -22.51 1.00 -22.06
CA TYR A 676 -21.48 0.53 -21.13
C TYR A 676 -20.51 -0.36 -21.89
N GLU A 677 -19.31 0.15 -22.19
CA GLU A 677 -18.30 -0.56 -22.98
C GLU A 677 -17.52 -1.61 -22.18
N GLY A 678 -17.35 -1.39 -20.86
CA GLY A 678 -16.66 -2.32 -19.98
C GLY A 678 -16.88 -2.02 -18.50
N MET A 679 -16.93 -3.08 -17.69
CA MET A 679 -17.01 -2.99 -16.23
C MET A 679 -16.12 -4.06 -15.62
N ALA A 680 -15.26 -3.66 -14.67
CA ALA A 680 -14.37 -4.58 -13.98
C ALA A 680 -14.30 -4.24 -12.50
N PRO A 681 -14.31 -5.24 -11.61
CA PRO A 681 -14.08 -4.99 -10.20
C PRO A 681 -12.61 -4.58 -9.96
N TYR A 682 -12.40 -3.63 -9.05
CA TYR A 682 -11.08 -3.13 -8.70
C TYR A 682 -10.85 -3.22 -7.20
N LEU A 683 -9.72 -3.80 -6.80
CA LEU A 683 -9.33 -3.90 -5.39
C LEU A 683 -8.49 -2.67 -5.00
N VAL A 684 -8.86 -2.03 -3.90
CA VAL A 684 -8.23 -0.78 -3.44
C VAL A 684 -7.01 -1.07 -2.56
N HIS A 685 -5.87 -0.47 -2.88
CA HIS A 685 -4.57 -0.71 -2.23
C HIS A 685 -3.90 0.59 -1.78
N HIS A 686 -3.06 0.53 -0.74
CA HIS A 686 -2.18 1.61 -0.29
C HIS A 686 -0.82 1.02 0.11
N ARG A 687 0.01 0.71 -0.89
CA ARG A 687 1.29 0.03 -0.68
C ARG A 687 2.41 0.72 -1.44
N CYS A 688 3.62 0.70 -0.90
CA CYS A 688 4.82 1.26 -1.52
C CYS A 688 5.96 0.25 -1.43
N ALA A 689 6.79 0.14 -2.46
CA ALA A 689 7.99 -0.66 -2.40
C ALA A 689 8.96 -0.07 -1.37
N SER A 690 9.62 -0.93 -0.59
CA SER A 690 10.66 -0.54 0.38
C SER A 690 11.78 0.30 -0.25
N ARG A 691 12.05 0.08 -1.54
CA ARG A 691 12.97 0.86 -2.38
C ARG A 691 12.55 0.76 -3.85
N PHE A 692 12.86 1.78 -4.65
CA PHE A 692 12.54 1.82 -6.09
C PHE A 692 13.71 1.40 -6.99
N GLN A 693 14.88 1.15 -6.40
CA GLN A 693 16.08 0.71 -7.09
C GLN A 693 16.76 -0.42 -6.30
N GLU A 694 17.23 -1.44 -7.01
CA GLU A 694 18.18 -2.44 -6.54
C GLU A 694 19.28 -2.58 -7.60
N LYS A 695 20.43 -1.93 -7.36
CA LYS A 695 21.54 -1.81 -8.32
C LYS A 695 21.05 -1.32 -9.71
N ARG A 696 20.98 -2.19 -10.73
CA ARG A 696 20.60 -1.86 -12.11
C ARG A 696 19.14 -2.18 -12.43
N VAL A 697 18.36 -2.59 -11.42
CA VAL A 697 16.92 -2.82 -11.54
C VAL A 697 16.15 -1.66 -10.90
N LEU A 698 15.24 -1.05 -11.67
CA LEU A 698 14.47 0.14 -11.29
C LEU A 698 12.97 -0.17 -11.37
N LEU A 699 12.16 0.39 -10.49
CA LEU A 699 10.71 0.18 -10.43
C LEU A 699 9.95 1.47 -10.72
N ALA A 700 8.84 1.38 -11.48
CA ALA A 700 7.94 2.51 -11.74
C ALA A 700 6.46 2.09 -11.69
N GLY A 701 5.56 3.03 -11.36
CA GLY A 701 4.12 2.81 -11.35
C GLY A 701 3.68 1.69 -10.39
N ASP A 702 2.70 0.89 -10.80
CA ASP A 702 2.11 -0.18 -9.98
C ASP A 702 3.12 -1.25 -9.50
N ALA A 703 4.29 -1.36 -10.15
CA ALA A 703 5.37 -2.22 -9.67
C ALA A 703 6.06 -1.63 -8.43
N ALA A 704 6.13 -0.29 -8.35
CA ALA A 704 6.75 0.48 -7.29
C ALA A 704 5.78 0.86 -6.17
N HIS A 705 4.53 1.21 -6.48
CA HIS A 705 3.53 1.59 -5.48
C HIS A 705 2.11 1.33 -5.97
N LEU A 706 1.19 1.03 -5.06
CA LEU A 706 -0.21 0.75 -5.33
C LEU A 706 -1.07 1.72 -4.55
N ASN A 707 -1.99 2.39 -5.24
CA ASN A 707 -2.80 3.45 -4.66
C ASN A 707 -4.30 3.25 -4.91
N ASN A 708 -5.12 3.84 -4.07
CA ASN A 708 -6.56 3.92 -4.31
C ASN A 708 -6.85 4.92 -5.44
N PRO A 709 -7.94 4.72 -6.21
CA PRO A 709 -8.24 5.57 -7.36
C PRO A 709 -8.85 6.93 -6.97
N VAL A 710 -9.15 7.18 -5.69
CA VAL A 710 -9.91 8.36 -5.28
C VAL A 710 -9.06 9.63 -5.40
N GLY A 711 -9.43 10.49 -6.34
CA GLY A 711 -8.69 11.69 -6.71
C GLY A 711 -7.69 11.48 -7.85
N GLY A 712 -7.70 10.32 -8.53
CA GLY A 712 -6.96 10.11 -9.79
C GLY A 712 -5.44 10.01 -9.68
N LEU A 713 -4.85 10.07 -8.48
CA LEU A 713 -3.40 10.23 -8.33
C LEU A 713 -2.56 8.96 -8.55
N GLY A 714 -3.17 7.76 -8.58
CA GLY A 714 -2.44 6.50 -8.75
C GLY A 714 -1.67 6.43 -10.08
N LEU A 715 -2.41 6.43 -11.20
CA LEU A 715 -1.81 6.40 -12.53
C LEU A 715 -1.02 7.69 -12.83
N THR A 716 -1.53 8.86 -12.40
CA THR A 716 -0.80 10.14 -12.56
C THR A 716 0.59 10.07 -11.94
N THR A 717 0.71 9.57 -10.70
CA THR A 717 2.02 9.41 -10.05
C THR A 717 2.88 8.38 -10.80
N GLY A 718 2.28 7.29 -11.29
CA GLY A 718 2.99 6.27 -12.07
C GLY A 718 3.55 6.78 -13.41
N LEU A 719 2.79 7.57 -14.16
CA LEU A 719 3.25 8.20 -15.41
C LEU A 719 4.36 9.23 -15.14
N LEU A 720 4.29 9.94 -14.02
CA LEU A 720 5.38 10.80 -13.57
C LEU A 720 6.62 9.96 -13.20
N ASP A 721 6.48 8.80 -12.56
CA ASP A 721 7.62 7.92 -12.30
C ASP A 721 8.31 7.50 -13.60
N ALA A 722 7.55 7.16 -14.64
CA ALA A 722 8.08 6.85 -15.97
C ALA A 722 8.87 8.02 -16.56
N ALA A 723 8.32 9.24 -16.49
CA ALA A 723 9.00 10.44 -16.99
C ALA A 723 10.34 10.70 -16.29
N HIS A 724 10.35 10.63 -14.95
CA HIS A 724 11.56 10.88 -14.17
C HIS A 724 12.60 9.77 -14.34
N LEU A 725 12.16 8.51 -14.39
CA LEU A 725 13.03 7.36 -14.61
C LEU A 725 13.71 7.45 -15.98
N ALA A 726 12.93 7.71 -17.03
CA ALA A 726 13.46 7.83 -18.38
C ALA A 726 14.42 9.01 -18.51
N LYS A 727 14.16 10.14 -17.83
CA LYS A 727 15.09 11.27 -17.76
C LYS A 727 16.42 10.88 -17.10
N GLY A 728 16.37 10.25 -15.93
CA GLY A 728 17.57 9.80 -15.21
C GLY A 728 18.40 8.78 -16.01
N LEU A 729 17.73 7.81 -16.64
CA LEU A 729 18.39 6.82 -17.49
C LEU A 729 19.04 7.46 -18.72
N LYS A 730 18.39 8.42 -19.39
CA LYS A 730 19.01 9.19 -20.49
C LYS A 730 20.24 9.98 -20.04
N GLN A 731 20.19 10.59 -18.86
CA GLN A 731 21.34 11.33 -18.31
C GLN A 731 22.52 10.40 -18.02
N VAL A 732 22.27 9.23 -17.43
CA VAL A 732 23.33 8.26 -17.12
C VAL A 732 23.89 7.61 -18.38
N LEU A 733 23.04 7.17 -19.29
CA LEU A 733 23.45 6.43 -20.49
C LEU A 733 24.05 7.37 -21.54
N ASN A 734 23.32 8.42 -21.95
CA ASN A 734 23.75 9.29 -23.05
C ASN A 734 24.50 10.54 -22.56
N GLY A 735 24.21 11.01 -21.34
CA GLY A 735 24.75 12.27 -20.83
C GLY A 735 26.05 12.14 -20.02
N GLY A 736 26.50 10.91 -19.71
CA GLY A 736 27.68 10.67 -18.88
C GLY A 736 27.53 11.12 -17.42
N PHE A 737 26.30 11.30 -16.94
CA PHE A 737 26.03 11.69 -15.56
C PHE A 737 26.32 10.54 -14.59
N ASP A 738 26.64 10.87 -13.34
CA ASP A 738 26.90 9.90 -12.30
C ASP A 738 25.67 9.00 -12.04
N LYS A 739 25.91 7.70 -11.78
CA LYS A 739 24.85 6.71 -11.55
C LYS A 739 23.95 7.07 -10.35
N ASN A 740 24.42 7.90 -9.42
CA ASN A 740 23.65 8.39 -8.27
C ASN A 740 22.40 9.19 -8.68
N VAL A 741 22.31 9.70 -9.92
CA VAL A 741 21.07 10.31 -10.43
C VAL A 741 19.88 9.36 -10.34
N LEU A 742 20.11 8.05 -10.55
CA LEU A 742 19.05 7.03 -10.45
C LEU A 742 18.64 6.76 -8.99
N ALA A 743 19.57 6.92 -8.04
CA ALA A 743 19.27 6.85 -6.61
C ALA A 743 18.40 8.04 -6.19
N THR A 744 18.72 9.24 -6.68
CA THR A 744 17.90 10.45 -6.46
C THR A 744 16.48 10.28 -7.01
N TYR A 745 16.34 9.68 -8.20
CA TYR A 745 15.03 9.30 -8.75
C TYR A 745 14.29 8.38 -7.76
N ALA A 746 14.92 7.28 -7.34
CA ALA A 746 14.29 6.26 -6.53
C ALA A 746 13.82 6.81 -5.18
N GLU A 747 14.67 7.61 -4.52
CA GLU A 747 14.34 8.27 -3.25
C GLU A 747 13.22 9.29 -3.42
N THR A 748 13.35 10.18 -4.41
CA THR A 748 12.39 11.28 -4.63
C THR A 748 11.00 10.73 -4.94
N ARG A 749 10.88 9.75 -5.85
CA ARG A 749 9.58 9.21 -6.24
C ARG A 749 8.93 8.40 -5.13
N ARG A 750 9.72 7.64 -4.36
CA ARG A 750 9.21 6.95 -3.16
C ARG A 750 8.71 7.96 -2.11
N ARG A 751 9.45 9.03 -1.86
CA ARG A 751 9.09 10.11 -0.94
C ARG A 751 7.80 10.81 -1.37
N VAL A 752 7.66 11.17 -2.65
CA VAL A 752 6.43 11.76 -3.20
C VAL A 752 5.23 10.84 -2.97
N PHE A 753 5.39 9.53 -3.17
CA PHE A 753 4.30 8.60 -2.89
C PHE A 753 3.90 8.62 -1.40
N LEU A 754 4.87 8.45 -0.51
CA LEU A 754 4.64 8.32 0.94
C LEU A 754 4.10 9.60 1.59
N GLU A 755 4.59 10.75 1.16
CA GLU A 755 4.28 12.04 1.79
C GLU A 755 3.14 12.81 1.11
N LYS A 756 2.83 12.49 -0.16
CA LYS A 756 1.83 13.22 -0.96
C LYS A 756 0.75 12.30 -1.52
N THR A 757 1.10 11.41 -2.44
CA THR A 757 0.11 10.59 -3.17
C THR A 757 -0.76 9.78 -2.21
N ASN A 758 -0.15 9.03 -1.31
CA ASN A 758 -0.85 8.14 -0.39
C ASN A 758 -1.68 8.92 0.66
N PRO A 759 -1.13 9.94 1.37
CA PRO A 759 -1.93 10.74 2.31
C PRO A 759 -3.11 11.47 1.66
N ILE A 760 -2.93 12.08 0.49
CA ILE A 760 -3.99 12.85 -0.19
C ILE A 760 -5.14 11.93 -0.60
N THR A 761 -4.81 10.82 -1.25
CA THR A 761 -5.86 9.89 -1.70
C THR A 761 -6.54 9.16 -0.55
N LEU A 762 -5.82 8.87 0.55
CA LEU A 762 -6.44 8.37 1.79
C LEU A 762 -7.39 9.40 2.40
N ALA A 763 -7.02 10.67 2.42
CA ALA A 763 -7.90 11.74 2.87
C ALA A 763 -9.15 11.86 1.98
N ASN A 764 -9.00 11.77 0.66
CA ASN A 764 -10.13 11.76 -0.27
C ASN A 764 -11.08 10.59 -0.01
N LEU A 765 -10.53 9.39 0.21
CA LEU A 765 -11.30 8.20 0.53
C LEU A 765 -12.06 8.36 1.85
N ARG A 766 -11.43 8.95 2.89
CA ARG A 766 -12.09 9.26 4.17
C ARG A 766 -13.23 10.26 4.00
N ARG A 767 -13.04 11.34 3.22
CA ARG A 767 -14.10 12.32 2.94
C ARG A 767 -15.33 11.69 2.28
N LEU A 768 -15.12 10.68 1.42
CA LEU A 768 -16.21 9.96 0.74
C LEU A 768 -16.96 8.96 1.64
N ASN A 769 -16.26 8.30 2.57
CA ASN A 769 -16.77 7.09 3.23
C ASN A 769 -16.95 7.22 4.75
N SER A 770 -16.49 8.30 5.39
CA SER A 770 -16.56 8.45 6.84
C SER A 770 -17.83 9.19 7.28
N ASP A 771 -18.50 8.61 8.28
CA ASP A 771 -19.63 9.21 9.01
C ASP A 771 -19.18 9.89 10.32
N ASP A 772 -17.87 10.01 10.55
CA ASP A 772 -17.31 10.69 11.72
C ASP A 772 -17.67 12.20 11.66
N PRO A 773 -18.31 12.76 12.70
CA PRO A 773 -18.69 14.18 12.74
C PRO A 773 -17.52 15.13 12.50
N GLU A 774 -16.30 14.80 12.95
CA GLU A 774 -15.13 15.63 12.76
C GLU A 774 -14.62 15.56 11.31
N VAL A 775 -14.70 14.38 10.68
CA VAL A 775 -14.38 14.22 9.24
C VAL A 775 -15.43 14.91 8.38
N ALA A 776 -16.71 14.87 8.79
CA ALA A 776 -17.80 15.59 8.13
C ALA A 776 -17.58 17.11 8.19
N LYS A 777 -17.19 17.64 9.35
CA LYS A 777 -16.84 19.05 9.54
C LYS A 777 -15.65 19.46 8.67
N GLN A 778 -14.55 18.69 8.69
CA GLN A 778 -13.38 18.92 7.84
C GLN A 778 -13.72 18.87 6.34
N ARG A 779 -14.63 17.98 5.94
CA ARG A 779 -15.12 17.89 4.56
C ARG A 779 -15.90 19.15 4.16
N GLU A 780 -16.79 19.65 5.02
CA GLU A 780 -17.56 20.87 4.73
C GLU A 780 -16.68 22.11 4.69
N GLU A 781 -15.69 22.21 5.58
CA GLU A 781 -14.66 23.27 5.54
C GLU A 781 -13.90 23.21 4.20
N GLU A 782 -13.41 22.03 3.78
CA GLU A 782 -12.70 21.86 2.52
C GLU A 782 -13.56 22.20 1.29
N PHE A 783 -14.84 21.79 1.25
CA PHE A 783 -15.74 22.13 0.14
C PHE A 783 -16.06 23.64 0.10
N THR A 784 -16.16 24.28 1.26
CA THR A 784 -16.28 25.74 1.35
C THR A 784 -15.05 26.43 0.76
N HIS A 785 -13.85 25.90 1.03
CA HIS A 785 -12.61 26.39 0.44
C HIS A 785 -12.54 26.16 -1.08
N ILE A 786 -12.96 25.00 -1.59
CA ILE A 786 -12.94 24.70 -3.03
C ILE A 786 -13.89 25.61 -3.80
N ASN A 787 -15.07 25.90 -3.25
CA ASN A 787 -16.06 26.77 -3.89
C ASN A 787 -15.73 28.25 -3.78
N ASN A 788 -14.66 28.63 -3.08
CA ASN A 788 -14.26 30.02 -2.93
C ASN A 788 -13.40 30.45 -4.14
N PRO A 789 -13.92 31.27 -5.07
CA PRO A 789 -13.17 31.70 -6.25
C PRO A 789 -11.95 32.58 -5.92
N LYS A 790 -11.78 33.02 -4.66
CA LYS A 790 -10.62 33.77 -4.17
C LYS A 790 -9.48 32.88 -3.65
N ASP A 791 -9.74 31.58 -3.47
CA ASP A 791 -8.75 30.61 -2.97
C ASP A 791 -7.84 30.12 -4.10
N PHE A 792 -6.84 30.95 -4.41
CA PHE A 792 -5.79 30.69 -5.41
C PHE A 792 -5.00 29.40 -5.13
N VAL A 793 -4.93 28.96 -3.86
CA VAL A 793 -4.25 27.72 -3.46
C VAL A 793 -5.01 26.50 -3.95
N ASN A 794 -6.34 26.54 -3.94
CA ASN A 794 -7.14 25.44 -4.49
C ASN A 794 -7.04 25.36 -6.01
N THR A 795 -7.16 26.47 -6.73
CA THR A 795 -6.99 26.52 -8.20
C THR A 795 -5.66 25.91 -8.66
N ILE A 796 -4.60 26.03 -7.85
CA ILE A 796 -3.26 25.45 -8.11
C ILE A 796 -3.10 24.04 -7.51
N ARG A 797 -3.72 23.71 -6.37
CA ARG A 797 -3.65 22.35 -5.79
C ARG A 797 -4.21 21.29 -6.71
N ILE A 798 -5.14 21.68 -7.58
CA ILE A 798 -5.78 20.81 -8.56
C ILE A 798 -4.84 20.52 -9.74
N GLY A 799 -3.72 21.24 -9.85
CA GLY A 799 -2.66 20.95 -10.81
C GLY A 799 -1.26 21.29 -10.29
N LEU A 800 -0.46 20.24 -10.06
CA LEU A 800 0.96 20.15 -10.47
C LEU A 800 2.13 20.30 -9.49
N PRO A 801 2.36 21.33 -8.64
CA PRO A 801 3.71 21.58 -8.13
C PRO A 801 4.30 20.38 -7.38
N ASP A 802 3.68 19.93 -6.30
CA ASP A 802 4.24 18.89 -5.43
C ASP A 802 4.51 17.53 -6.12
N PHE A 803 3.88 17.26 -7.27
CA PHE A 803 4.03 16.02 -8.04
C PHE A 803 4.95 16.15 -9.27
N ALA A 804 4.98 17.34 -9.89
CA ALA A 804 5.71 17.66 -11.13
C ALA A 804 7.09 18.32 -10.91
N LEU A 805 7.41 18.73 -9.68
CA LEU A 805 8.58 19.55 -9.32
C LEU A 805 9.98 18.95 -9.63
N THR A 806 10.07 17.81 -10.31
CA THR A 806 11.33 17.25 -10.82
C THR A 806 11.33 16.86 -12.31
N SER A 807 10.19 16.90 -13.03
CA SER A 807 10.13 16.62 -14.48
C SER A 807 10.08 17.87 -15.34
N THR A 808 9.71 19.02 -14.77
CA THR A 808 9.64 20.32 -15.48
C THR A 808 10.93 21.14 -15.38
N SER A 809 11.83 20.78 -14.46
CA SER A 809 13.13 21.43 -14.30
C SER A 809 14.22 20.60 -14.95
N ASP A 810 14.90 21.13 -15.97
CA ASP A 810 16.15 20.55 -16.50
C ASP A 810 17.33 20.66 -15.54
N ARG A 811 17.08 21.16 -14.32
CA ARG A 811 18.08 21.42 -13.29
C ARG A 811 17.71 20.74 -11.98
N ILE A 812 18.72 20.13 -11.37
CA ILE A 812 18.66 19.41 -10.11
C ILE A 812 18.28 20.41 -9.01
N PHE A 813 17.02 20.46 -8.60
CA PHE A 813 16.59 21.26 -7.45
C PHE A 813 15.77 20.39 -6.50
N ASP A 814 16.32 20.08 -5.32
CA ASP A 814 15.57 19.50 -4.20
C ASP A 814 14.59 20.54 -3.62
N THR A 815 13.32 20.43 -3.98
CA THR A 815 12.30 21.45 -3.68
C THR A 815 11.61 21.27 -2.32
N GLN A 816 12.01 20.27 -1.53
CA GLN A 816 11.43 20.02 -0.20
C GLN A 816 12.20 20.65 0.97
N SER A 817 13.49 20.94 0.80
CA SER A 817 14.24 21.74 1.77
C SER A 817 13.79 23.20 1.66
N GLY A 818 13.23 23.77 2.73
CA GLY A 818 12.71 25.15 2.70
C GLY A 818 13.74 26.15 2.17
N VAL A 819 13.36 26.98 1.20
CA VAL A 819 14.29 27.90 0.55
C VAL A 819 14.35 29.18 1.38
N THR A 820 15.55 29.54 1.85
CA THR A 820 15.77 30.76 2.64
C THR A 820 16.46 31.83 1.81
N TRP A 821 15.91 33.05 1.80
CA TRP A 821 16.52 34.21 1.15
C TRP A 821 16.83 35.31 2.15
N PHE A 822 17.93 36.02 1.89
CA PHE A 822 18.25 37.27 2.55
C PHE A 822 17.92 38.43 1.62
N ILE A 823 17.16 39.39 2.14
CA ILE A 823 16.69 40.56 1.40
C ILE A 823 17.18 41.79 2.16
N SER A 824 18.21 42.44 1.66
CA SER A 824 18.60 43.76 2.18
C SER A 824 17.75 44.84 1.51
N VAL A 825 17.39 45.86 2.29
CA VAL A 825 16.53 46.95 1.83
C VAL A 825 17.14 48.28 2.17
N SER A 826 17.24 49.15 1.16
CA SER A 826 17.71 50.52 1.34
C SER A 826 16.54 51.49 1.22
N LYS A 827 16.53 52.50 2.07
CA LYS A 827 15.58 53.60 2.02
C LYS A 827 15.87 54.45 0.79
N ILE A 828 14.83 54.68 -0.01
CA ILE A 828 14.88 55.64 -1.11
C ILE A 828 15.04 57.05 -0.52
N PRO A 829 16.00 57.87 -0.98
CA PRO A 829 16.33 59.16 -0.36
C PRO A 829 15.12 60.10 -0.18
N GLU A 830 14.17 60.07 -1.13
CA GLU A 830 12.98 60.93 -1.13
C GLU A 830 11.87 60.45 -0.18
N TRP A 831 12.05 59.31 0.50
CA TRP A 831 11.05 58.78 1.44
C TRP A 831 11.26 59.36 2.83
N THR A 832 10.17 59.59 3.57
CA THR A 832 10.24 59.78 5.02
C THR A 832 10.54 58.44 5.70
N ASP A 833 11.04 58.44 6.94
CA ASP A 833 11.26 57.17 7.66
C ASP A 833 9.94 56.42 7.84
N GLU A 834 8.85 57.11 8.17
CA GLU A 834 7.52 56.52 8.29
C GLU A 834 7.02 55.92 6.98
N LYS A 835 7.20 56.60 5.84
CA LYS A 835 6.88 56.05 4.52
C LYS A 835 7.76 54.85 4.20
N PHE A 836 9.06 54.92 4.46
CA PHE A 836 9.96 53.80 4.26
C PHE A 836 9.57 52.60 5.12
N PHE A 837 9.24 52.80 6.40
CA PHE A 837 8.77 51.72 7.27
C PHE A 837 7.42 51.18 6.84
N HIS A 838 6.50 52.04 6.38
CA HIS A 838 5.21 51.65 5.85
C HIS A 838 5.39 50.82 4.58
N GLU A 839 6.13 51.29 3.58
CA GLU A 839 6.38 50.58 2.32
C GLU A 839 7.22 49.31 2.54
N TYR A 840 8.26 49.36 3.36
CA TYR A 840 9.05 48.16 3.73
C TYR A 840 8.17 47.11 4.40
N LYS A 841 7.34 47.51 5.38
CA LYS A 841 6.39 46.61 6.02
C LYS A 841 5.29 46.21 5.08
N THR A 842 4.79 47.04 4.18
CA THR A 842 3.66 46.71 3.30
C THR A 842 4.13 45.85 2.13
N VAL A 843 5.32 46.03 1.57
CA VAL A 843 5.85 45.18 0.50
C VAL A 843 6.30 43.81 1.03
N HIS A 844 7.07 43.78 2.13
CA HIS A 844 7.43 42.50 2.75
C HIS A 844 6.22 41.85 3.42
N ALA A 845 5.35 42.63 4.07
CA ALA A 845 4.16 42.07 4.65
C ALA A 845 3.08 41.81 3.60
N ASP A 846 3.05 42.35 2.40
CA ASP A 846 2.12 41.86 1.35
C ASP A 846 2.58 40.52 0.79
N MET A 847 3.88 40.19 0.90
CA MET A 847 4.38 38.82 0.73
C MET A 847 4.07 37.90 1.93
N THR A 848 3.69 38.46 3.10
CA THR A 848 3.42 37.70 4.34
C THR A 848 1.99 37.85 4.91
N ARG A 849 1.16 38.74 4.36
CA ARG A 849 -0.15 39.16 4.89
C ARG A 849 -1.21 38.39 4.13
N PRO A 850 -2.21 37.86 4.85
CA PRO A 850 -3.42 37.42 4.20
C PRO A 850 -4.13 38.67 3.65
N LYS A 851 -4.14 38.84 2.33
CA LYS A 851 -5.14 39.69 1.67
C LYS A 851 -6.30 38.77 1.25
N GLY A 852 -7.23 38.55 2.18
CA GLY A 852 -8.33 37.57 2.04
C GLY A 852 -7.91 36.14 2.42
N ASP A 853 -8.72 35.14 2.06
CA ASP A 853 -8.52 33.70 2.36
C ASP A 853 -7.28 33.06 1.70
N GLN A 854 -6.33 33.87 1.21
CA GLN A 854 -5.07 33.42 0.63
C GLN A 854 -3.98 33.35 1.71
N VAL A 855 -3.62 32.14 2.13
CA VAL A 855 -2.38 31.90 2.86
C VAL A 855 -1.64 30.68 2.29
N THR A 856 -0.36 30.85 1.99
CA THR A 856 0.65 29.83 2.31
C THR A 856 1.52 30.40 3.44
N PRO A 857 1.74 29.68 4.55
CA PRO A 857 2.51 30.23 5.66
C PRO A 857 3.99 30.31 5.28
N ILE A 858 4.56 31.51 5.35
CA ILE A 858 6.02 31.66 5.48
C ILE A 858 6.43 30.88 6.72
N LYS A 859 7.35 29.92 6.57
CA LYS A 859 7.81 29.11 7.70
C LYS A 859 8.55 29.98 8.72
N ARG A 860 9.21 31.06 8.27
CA ARG A 860 9.97 31.95 9.15
C ARG A 860 10.25 33.34 8.57
N TYR A 861 10.17 34.36 9.43
CA TYR A 861 10.47 35.79 9.16
C TYR A 861 11.39 36.34 10.25
N ILE A 862 12.55 36.91 9.88
CA ILE A 862 13.47 37.58 10.81
C ILE A 862 13.89 38.91 10.19
N LYS A 863 13.93 39.97 10.99
CA LYS A 863 14.39 41.29 10.59
C LYS A 863 15.58 41.73 11.43
N LEU A 864 16.68 42.12 10.79
CA LEU A 864 17.92 42.57 11.43
C LEU A 864 18.27 44.00 11.00
N PRO A 865 18.51 44.95 11.93
CA PRO A 865 18.99 46.30 11.60
C PRO A 865 20.48 46.29 11.21
N ASN A 866 20.90 47.27 10.41
CA ASN A 866 22.33 47.49 10.16
C ASN A 866 23.02 48.05 11.41
N SER A 867 24.21 47.55 11.75
CA SER A 867 24.97 48.03 12.91
C SER A 867 25.37 49.50 12.74
N PRO A 868 25.37 50.31 13.82
CA PRO A 868 25.89 51.68 13.78
C PRO A 868 27.43 51.72 13.75
N SER A 869 28.12 50.64 14.14
CA SER A 869 29.58 50.56 14.22
C SER A 869 30.19 49.99 12.93
N THR A 870 31.31 50.58 12.47
CA THR A 870 32.02 50.19 11.25
C THR A 870 33.49 49.93 11.54
N ILE A 871 34.07 48.90 10.92
CA ILE A 871 35.50 48.58 11.07
C ILE A 871 36.33 49.46 10.14
N GLU A 872 37.48 49.90 10.64
CA GLU A 872 38.45 50.68 9.87
C GLU A 872 38.94 49.95 8.60
N GLY A 873 38.78 50.60 7.46
CA GLY A 873 39.06 50.04 6.13
C GLY A 873 37.95 49.17 5.54
N THR A 874 36.73 49.27 6.07
CA THR A 874 35.52 48.68 5.47
C THR A 874 34.51 49.75 5.10
N GLU A 875 33.78 49.55 4.00
CA GLU A 875 32.68 50.43 3.62
C GLU A 875 31.38 49.94 4.26
N ARG A 876 30.67 50.86 4.93
CA ARG A 876 29.32 50.57 5.39
C ARG A 876 28.37 50.53 4.20
N PRO A 877 27.67 49.42 3.97
CA PRO A 877 26.69 49.39 2.90
C PRO A 877 25.44 50.19 3.27
N SER A 878 24.81 50.77 2.25
CA SER A 878 23.73 51.76 2.37
C SER A 878 22.35 51.20 2.75
N TRP A 879 22.27 49.94 3.20
CA TRP A 879 20.99 49.32 3.56
C TRP A 879 20.60 49.61 5.02
N ASN A 880 19.30 49.72 5.25
CA ASN A 880 18.71 50.03 6.56
C ASN A 880 18.35 48.74 7.33
N TYR A 881 17.88 47.71 6.62
CA TYR A 881 17.49 46.41 7.19
C TYR A 881 17.87 45.23 6.28
N VAL A 882 18.07 44.06 6.90
CA VAL A 882 18.09 42.76 6.22
C VAL A 882 16.95 41.90 6.76
N THR A 883 16.16 41.33 5.86
CA THR A 883 15.10 40.37 6.16
C THR A 883 15.53 38.97 5.75
N CYS A 884 15.35 37.98 6.63
CA CYS A 884 15.52 36.56 6.31
C CYS A 884 14.15 35.89 6.22
N LEU A 885 13.85 35.29 5.07
CA LEU A 885 12.55 34.67 4.76
C LEU A 885 12.73 33.22 4.32
N THR A 886 11.98 32.30 4.92
CA THR A 886 11.99 30.86 4.54
C THR A 886 10.64 30.43 3.98
N TRP A 887 10.62 29.94 2.74
CA TRP A 887 9.42 29.44 2.05
C TRP A 887 9.35 27.90 1.97
N PRO A 888 8.14 27.33 1.84
CA PRO A 888 7.95 25.90 1.70
C PRO A 888 8.31 25.32 0.32
N SER A 889 8.28 26.11 -0.78
CA SER A 889 8.70 25.65 -2.11
C SER A 889 9.14 26.81 -3.04
N LEU A 890 9.94 26.50 -4.07
CA LEU A 890 10.51 27.47 -5.02
C LEU A 890 9.46 28.04 -6.01
N PHE A 891 8.39 27.29 -6.30
CA PHE A 891 7.33 27.70 -7.23
C PHE A 891 6.51 28.89 -6.70
N ILE A 892 6.21 28.89 -5.40
CA ILE A 892 5.44 29.98 -4.75
C ILE A 892 6.25 31.29 -4.78
N VAL A 893 7.56 31.19 -4.59
CA VAL A 893 8.50 32.30 -4.68
C VAL A 893 8.47 32.94 -6.08
N HIS A 894 8.44 32.12 -7.14
CA HIS A 894 8.31 32.60 -8.52
C HIS A 894 7.03 33.38 -8.78
N ALA A 895 5.88 32.85 -8.35
CA ALA A 895 4.58 33.46 -8.56
C ALA A 895 4.47 34.83 -7.84
N GLY A 896 4.96 34.92 -6.60
CA GLY A 896 5.03 36.18 -5.85
C GLY A 896 5.89 37.24 -6.55
N PHE A 897 7.01 36.84 -7.18
CA PHE A 897 7.89 37.75 -7.93
C PHE A 897 7.31 38.23 -9.25
N CYS A 898 6.33 37.53 -9.81
CA CYS A 898 5.61 37.97 -10.99
C CYS A 898 4.57 39.05 -10.69
N ASN A 899 4.30 39.37 -9.41
CA ASN A 899 3.37 40.43 -9.02
C ASN A 899 3.84 41.81 -9.55
N PRO A 900 3.00 42.53 -10.34
CA PRO A 900 3.34 43.83 -10.90
C PRO A 900 3.66 44.92 -9.86
N GLU A 901 2.96 44.93 -8.72
CA GLU A 901 3.18 45.90 -7.63
C GLU A 901 4.54 45.67 -6.94
N TYR A 902 4.91 44.41 -6.78
CA TYR A 902 6.23 44.04 -6.26
C TYR A 902 7.36 44.44 -7.23
N LYS A 903 7.19 44.20 -8.54
CA LYS A 903 8.18 44.61 -9.56
C LYS A 903 8.42 46.13 -9.56
N ALA A 904 7.40 46.94 -9.26
CA ALA A 904 7.52 48.39 -9.22
C ALA A 904 8.42 48.90 -8.07
N THR A 905 8.58 48.14 -6.98
CA THR A 905 9.37 48.52 -5.80
C THR A 905 10.64 47.67 -5.61
N ALA A 906 10.80 46.59 -6.38
CA ALA A 906 11.88 45.62 -6.22
C ALA A 906 13.30 46.18 -6.45
N GLY A 907 13.46 47.30 -7.15
CA GLY A 907 14.76 47.94 -7.39
C GLY A 907 15.48 48.45 -6.12
N ALA A 908 14.78 48.58 -5.00
CA ALA A 908 15.34 48.97 -3.69
C ALA A 908 15.76 47.78 -2.81
N HIS A 909 15.57 46.55 -3.29
CA HIS A 909 15.84 45.30 -2.59
C HIS A 909 17.04 44.57 -3.21
N ILE A 910 18.02 44.17 -2.39
CA ILE A 910 19.12 43.30 -2.85
C ILE A 910 18.96 41.92 -2.24
N PHE A 911 18.92 40.92 -3.12
CA PHE A 911 18.65 39.53 -2.77
C PHE A 911 19.93 38.71 -2.79
N CYS A 912 20.10 37.86 -1.79
CA CYS A 912 21.13 36.84 -1.76
C CYS A 912 20.47 35.46 -1.65
N ARG A 913 20.75 34.59 -2.64
CA ARG A 913 20.39 33.18 -2.64
C ARG A 913 21.65 32.39 -2.32
N LEU A 914 21.58 31.53 -1.32
CA LEU A 914 22.67 30.59 -1.03
C LEU A 914 22.13 29.21 -1.35
N HIS A 915 22.71 28.52 -2.33
CA HIS A 915 22.11 27.29 -2.83
C HIS A 915 22.38 26.06 -1.93
N GLN A 916 21.58 25.02 -2.18
CA GLN A 916 21.50 23.70 -1.56
C GLN A 916 22.87 23.12 -1.16
N GLU A 917 22.92 22.62 0.09
CA GLU A 917 24.09 22.32 0.95
C GLU A 917 24.77 23.50 1.68
N GLY A 918 24.24 24.73 1.57
CA GLY A 918 24.75 25.89 2.30
C GLY A 918 24.42 25.93 3.80
N SER A 919 25.45 25.75 4.64
CA SER A 919 25.47 25.87 6.11
C SER A 919 24.64 27.01 6.72
N LEU A 920 24.51 28.19 6.07
CA LEU A 920 23.86 29.37 6.67
C LEU A 920 22.38 29.14 7.00
N ALA A 921 21.60 28.50 6.11
CA ALA A 921 20.16 28.30 6.35
C ALA A 921 19.90 27.27 7.47
N GLN A 922 20.68 26.19 7.51
CA GLN A 922 20.59 25.18 8.57
C GLN A 922 21.05 25.73 9.92
N GLN A 923 22.13 26.51 9.95
CA GLN A 923 22.65 27.14 11.17
C GLN A 923 21.69 28.21 11.69
N VAL A 924 21.18 29.12 10.84
CA VAL A 924 20.18 30.13 11.24
C VAL A 924 18.88 29.48 11.75
N VAL A 925 18.47 28.31 11.21
CA VAL A 925 17.34 27.49 11.72
C VAL A 925 17.65 26.81 13.03
N LYS A 926 18.87 26.31 13.24
CA LYS A 926 19.30 25.73 14.51
C LYS A 926 19.28 26.76 15.64
N TYR A 927 19.86 27.94 15.42
CA TYR A 927 19.97 29.00 16.43
C TYR A 927 18.65 29.66 16.80
N SER A 928 17.62 29.53 15.97
CA SER A 928 16.30 30.08 16.29
C SER A 928 15.46 29.26 17.21
N LYS A 929 15.76 27.97 17.28
CA LYS A 929 15.13 27.06 18.22
C LYS A 929 15.69 27.29 19.63
N GLU A 930 16.86 27.91 19.72
CA GLU A 930 17.47 28.39 20.96
C GLU A 930 17.04 29.85 21.18
N THR A 931 15.79 30.08 21.55
CA THR A 931 15.40 31.40 22.06
C THR A 931 15.96 31.51 23.49
N PRO A 932 16.80 32.51 23.83
CA PRO A 932 17.03 32.85 25.22
C PRO A 932 15.69 33.32 25.77
N SER A 933 15.19 32.66 26.82
CA SER A 933 14.05 33.16 27.59
C SER A 933 14.23 34.65 27.87
N GLU A 934 13.15 35.43 27.84
CA GLU A 934 13.05 36.89 28.02
C GLU A 934 13.64 37.44 29.36
N LYS A 935 14.55 36.73 30.01
CA LYS A 935 15.23 37.12 31.25
C LYS A 935 16.74 36.88 31.16
N SER A 936 17.43 37.57 30.27
CA SER A 936 18.79 38.06 30.56
C SER A 936 19.08 39.28 29.70
N ASN A 937 19.34 40.42 30.34
CA ASN A 937 19.50 41.73 29.70
C ASN A 937 20.89 41.92 29.06
N ALA A 938 21.54 40.85 28.63
CA ALA A 938 22.81 40.90 27.91
C ALA A 938 22.96 39.64 27.04
N GLY A 939 22.16 39.55 25.97
CA GLY A 939 22.25 38.46 24.99
C GLY A 939 23.54 38.57 24.16
N ALA A 940 24.13 37.42 23.82
CA ALA A 940 25.23 37.32 22.89
C ALA A 940 24.90 38.05 21.58
N THR A 941 25.82 38.88 21.10
CA THR A 941 25.73 39.53 19.79
C THR A 941 26.51 38.68 18.79
N GLU A 942 25.91 38.32 17.66
CA GLU A 942 26.58 37.56 16.60
C GLU A 942 26.63 38.41 15.32
N CYS A 943 27.79 38.46 14.66
CA CYS A 943 28.03 39.31 13.49
C CYS A 943 28.05 38.49 12.19
N LEU A 944 27.32 38.96 11.17
CA LEU A 944 27.33 38.40 9.80
C LEU A 944 28.14 39.32 8.89
N ILE A 945 29.17 38.77 8.23
CA ILE A 945 30.07 39.51 7.35
C ILE A 945 29.85 39.02 5.92
N PHE A 946 29.53 39.94 5.01
CA PHE A 946 29.32 39.65 3.59
C PHE A 946 30.41 40.32 2.74
N HIS A 947 30.85 39.64 1.68
CA HIS A 947 31.72 40.26 0.67
C HIS A 947 30.86 40.82 -0.47
N LYS A 948 30.88 42.14 -0.63
CA LYS A 948 30.20 42.81 -1.75
C LYS A 948 30.97 42.54 -3.04
N ARG A 949 30.29 41.98 -4.04
CA ARG A 949 30.88 41.74 -5.36
C ARG A 949 30.86 43.02 -6.17
N SER A 950 32.03 43.39 -6.69
CA SER A 950 32.21 44.51 -7.62
C SER A 950 31.96 44.08 -9.07
N SER A 951 32.01 42.77 -9.37
CA SER A 951 31.72 42.22 -10.69
C SER A 951 31.31 40.73 -10.63
N ALA A 952 30.83 40.18 -11.75
CA ALA A 952 30.49 38.76 -11.88
C ALA A 952 31.70 37.81 -11.80
N SER A 953 32.93 38.32 -11.83
CA SER A 953 34.18 37.57 -11.65
C SER A 953 34.89 37.89 -10.33
N ASP A 954 34.37 38.84 -9.54
CA ASP A 954 34.90 39.20 -8.23
C ASP A 954 34.60 38.09 -7.22
N GLU A 955 35.63 37.31 -6.90
CA GLU A 955 35.62 36.28 -5.87
C GLU A 955 36.45 36.74 -4.67
N CYS A 956 35.93 36.56 -3.46
CA CYS A 956 36.61 36.95 -2.23
C CYS A 956 37.76 35.98 -1.89
N PRO A 957 39.02 36.44 -1.78
CA PRO A 957 40.13 35.59 -1.37
C PRO A 957 40.04 35.21 0.12
N GLU A 958 40.47 34.00 0.48
CA GLU A 958 40.52 33.52 1.88
C GLU A 958 41.28 34.46 2.83
N LYS A 959 42.34 35.09 2.32
CA LYS A 959 43.11 36.11 3.03
C LYS A 959 42.26 37.33 3.42
N TRP A 960 41.36 37.78 2.54
CA TRP A 960 40.49 38.93 2.82
C TRP A 960 39.61 38.66 4.04
N PHE A 961 39.05 37.46 4.11
CA PHE A 961 38.22 37.04 5.23
C PHE A 961 39.00 36.92 6.54
N THR A 962 40.18 36.31 6.51
CA THR A 962 41.05 36.16 7.69
C THR A 962 41.46 37.52 8.25
N ASP A 963 41.81 38.47 7.37
CA ASP A 963 42.19 39.83 7.76
C ASP A 963 41.03 40.62 8.38
N ARG A 964 39.79 40.46 7.88
CA ARG A 964 38.60 41.15 8.44
C ARG A 964 38.12 40.52 9.74
N ALA A 965 38.17 39.19 9.84
CA ALA A 965 37.87 38.47 11.07
C ALA A 965 38.80 38.88 12.22
N ALA A 966 40.10 39.08 11.94
CA ALA A 966 41.05 39.58 12.95
C ALA A 966 40.68 40.97 13.48
N LYS A 967 40.22 41.89 12.61
CA LYS A 967 39.81 43.25 13.00
C LYS A 967 38.53 43.31 13.84
N TRP A 968 37.66 42.29 13.76
CA TRP A 968 36.48 42.20 14.62
C TRP A 968 36.83 41.86 16.08
N ARG A 969 37.99 41.24 16.33
CA ARG A 969 38.45 40.89 17.70
C ARG A 969 38.72 42.12 18.57
N ASP A 970 39.11 43.25 17.98
CA ASP A 970 39.32 44.50 18.71
C ASP A 970 37.98 45.17 19.11
N VAL A 971 36.93 44.97 18.31
CA VAL A 971 35.56 45.40 18.61
C VAL A 971 34.90 44.47 19.64
N GLU A 972 35.16 43.16 19.56
CA GLU A 972 34.79 42.16 20.57
C GLU A 972 35.37 42.50 21.95
N ALA A 973 36.66 42.85 22.00
CA ALA A 973 37.36 43.19 23.24
C ALA A 973 36.84 44.48 23.91
N SER A 974 36.14 45.35 23.18
CA SER A 974 35.60 46.61 23.69
C SER A 974 34.11 46.56 24.06
N ASP A 975 33.30 45.65 23.48
CA ASP A 975 31.88 45.47 23.79
C ASP A 975 31.58 44.18 24.59
N GLY A 976 32.53 43.26 24.77
CA GLY A 976 32.44 42.11 25.71
C GLY A 976 31.30 41.10 25.49
N ARG A 977 30.41 41.34 24.52
CA ARG A 977 29.18 40.59 24.24
C ARG A 977 29.20 39.85 22.89
N LEU A 978 30.25 40.03 22.09
CA LEU A 978 30.46 39.26 20.86
C LEU A 978 31.16 37.94 21.26
N HIS A 979 30.56 36.79 20.95
CA HIS A 979 31.12 35.48 21.33
C HIS A 979 31.57 34.63 20.14
N THR A 980 30.92 34.82 18.99
CA THR A 980 31.15 34.02 17.78
C THR A 980 30.89 34.88 16.55
N TYR A 981 31.69 34.69 15.50
CA TYR A 981 31.41 35.18 14.15
C TYR A 981 31.44 34.02 13.16
N ILE A 982 30.62 34.10 12.11
CA ILE A 982 30.58 33.06 11.06
C ILE A 982 30.81 33.70 9.70
N LEU A 983 31.66 33.05 8.91
CA LEU A 983 32.12 33.48 7.60
C LEU A 983 31.45 32.63 6.51
N TYR A 984 30.97 33.26 5.43
CA TYR A 984 30.28 32.54 4.35
C TYR A 984 30.85 32.87 2.95
N ARG A 985 30.74 31.92 2.02
CA ARG A 985 31.16 32.00 0.62
C ARG A 985 30.06 31.46 -0.29
N ASP A 986 29.63 32.23 -1.30
CA ASP A 986 28.80 31.73 -2.41
C ASP A 986 29.62 30.76 -3.29
N VAL A 987 29.03 29.61 -3.59
CA VAL A 987 29.62 28.52 -4.42
C VAL A 987 28.79 28.24 -5.68
N THR A 988 27.88 29.14 -6.05
CA THR A 988 27.01 28.98 -7.21
C THR A 988 27.84 28.95 -8.53
N PRO A 989 27.75 27.88 -9.36
CA PRO A 989 28.62 27.70 -10.54
C PRO A 989 28.39 28.75 -11.65
N LYS A 990 29.45 29.37 -12.17
CA LYS A 990 29.45 30.51 -13.12
C LYS A 990 28.52 30.38 -14.33
N ASP A 991 28.22 29.16 -14.78
CA ASP A 991 27.59 28.89 -16.08
C ASP A 991 26.17 28.27 -15.97
N ALA A 992 25.65 28.15 -14.75
CA ALA A 992 24.31 27.60 -14.57
C ALA A 992 23.25 28.65 -14.99
N GLU A 993 22.49 28.43 -16.08
CA GLU A 993 21.21 29.15 -16.31
C GLU A 993 20.23 28.93 -15.13
N TYR A 994 20.28 29.76 -14.11
CA TYR A 994 19.38 29.59 -12.97
C TYR A 994 17.92 29.78 -13.39
N PHE A 995 17.01 29.24 -12.58
CA PHE A 995 15.56 29.44 -12.69
C PHE A 995 15.11 30.92 -12.80
N PHE A 996 15.99 31.88 -12.48
CA PHE A 996 15.76 33.33 -12.54
C PHE A 996 16.55 34.05 -13.65
N HIS A 997 17.11 33.31 -14.62
CA HIS A 997 17.76 33.89 -15.79
C HIS A 997 16.81 34.89 -16.48
N ASN A 998 17.32 36.08 -16.85
CA ASN A 998 16.56 37.23 -17.39
C ASN A 998 15.55 37.91 -16.45
N THR A 999 15.58 37.62 -15.15
CA THR A 999 14.90 38.46 -14.14
C THR A 999 15.89 39.44 -13.50
N GLN A 1000 15.38 40.45 -12.78
CA GLN A 1000 16.19 41.36 -11.97
C GLN A 1000 17.05 40.65 -10.89
N PHE A 1001 16.84 39.34 -10.66
CA PHE A 1001 17.54 38.50 -9.69
C PHE A 1001 18.73 37.71 -10.29
N SER A 1002 19.04 37.92 -11.57
CA SER A 1002 20.19 37.27 -12.26
C SER A 1002 21.56 37.77 -11.79
N LYS A 1003 21.64 38.82 -10.97
CA LYS A 1003 22.88 39.36 -10.39
C LYS A 1003 22.87 39.27 -8.86
N GLY A 1004 23.39 38.18 -8.29
CA GLY A 1004 23.70 38.10 -6.87
C GLY A 1004 24.85 39.05 -6.53
N SER A 1005 24.64 40.02 -5.64
CA SER A 1005 25.61 41.10 -5.37
C SER A 1005 26.50 40.84 -4.15
N TRP A 1006 26.28 39.75 -3.42
CA TRP A 1006 26.89 39.45 -2.13
C TRP A 1006 27.25 37.98 -2.03
N ASN A 1007 28.44 37.69 -1.49
CA ASN A 1007 28.92 36.36 -1.09
C ASN A 1007 28.98 36.21 0.42
#